data_AF-A0A8H6GWB2-F1
#
_entry.id   AF-A0A8H6GWB2-F1
#
_cell.length_a   1.000
_cell.length_b   1.000
_cell.length_c   1.000
_cell.angle_alpha   90.00
_cell.angle_beta   90.00
_cell.angle_gamma   90.00
#
_symmetry.space_group_name_H-M   'P 1'
#
loop_
_entity.id
_entity.type
_entity.pdbx_description
1 polymer ?
#
loop_
_entity_poly.entity_id
_entity_poly.type
_entity_poly.pdbx_seq_one_letter_code
_entity_poly.pdbx_strand_id
1 'polypeptide(L)'
;MQCYTALIYVSNALQPFETAYDNYALEFQDIIASAKAVLDIRSGSKSSNSLPLFTPEMGIIQPLFFATLKYRNSFWREKALNLLRKSGREGPWCGAIEAQILDVVIAAEENTLDKLSSNFDEPQPGQTGGFNLSGVSVGVKSIYEDEPLLDFHYTPSTMNPKEGVKKINSSTVYRLGSISKVFTVLAALRLAEDGVLSMNDPVTRWIPELAHRDGSHSGDELDVIHWTDITVGDAAAHLSGLGGDMTTDISAFPFDWEALGLPKLSKNTKVPSCKGLPGAPVCTRRNFLNIFKSYRPPVYQPSQSPVYSNAGISLVGLVVEAASNNTFDAAIRDLVLKPLGLEQTYSGIVPENSENMFIPAGSPDWDADIGIFAPAGAMGSSTADMLSFMTNILKNKALSPSNTRRWLTSNTFTSTWSASVGSPWEIYRVDNLTSDGRIIDLYTKGGTLSGYQSGMAMIPDTGLVVSVLGAGPEVSSVWAQLATLNIVEALIPAMDMAARDEAKARFAGQYVDKKTGSALTLSLDKGPGLVLSNWTARDFDVLPNLNRFQPGRYNDTADSGIKSVRLYPTGIENKSRAAWRAVFPTLSDTEAEMIEGLTKVKDVTCITWHMLDRFIYNGLSMDHFEFQYGKDGKAVSIKSKAFDIEMKRVEKKA
;
A
#
# COMPACT_ATOMS: atom_id res chain seq x y z
N MET A 1 14.69 3.68 28.99
CA MET A 1 14.52 3.25 27.59
C MET A 1 13.66 4.22 26.80
N GLN A 2 12.34 4.27 27.03
CA GLN A 2 11.43 5.10 26.24
C GLN A 2 11.80 6.59 26.22
N CYS A 3 12.22 7.16 27.35
CA CYS A 3 12.68 8.55 27.39
C CYS A 3 13.92 8.79 26.51
N TYR A 4 14.86 7.83 26.46
CA TYR A 4 16.01 7.91 25.56
C TYR A 4 15.57 7.78 24.10
N THR A 5 14.69 6.82 23.78
CA THR A 5 14.11 6.69 22.44
C THR A 5 13.44 8.00 21.99
N ALA A 6 12.61 8.59 22.84
CA ALA A 6 11.95 9.86 22.57
C ALA A 6 12.94 11.02 22.44
N LEU A 7 13.95 11.10 23.32
CA LEU A 7 15.01 12.10 23.24
C LEU A 7 15.74 12.01 21.91
N ILE A 8 16.22 10.83 21.54
CA ILE A 8 16.95 10.62 20.29
C ILE A 8 16.04 10.96 19.10
N TYR A 9 14.82 10.44 19.08
CA TYR A 9 13.87 10.67 18.00
C TYR A 9 13.57 12.17 17.82
N VAL A 10 13.16 12.86 18.89
CA VAL A 10 12.82 14.29 18.85
C VAL A 10 14.05 15.14 18.49
N SER A 11 15.23 14.80 19.02
CA SER A 11 16.46 15.53 18.72
C SER A 11 16.92 15.36 17.27
N ASN A 12 16.52 14.27 16.63
CA ASN A 12 16.80 13.97 15.23
C ASN A 12 15.60 14.20 14.30
N ALA A 13 14.44 14.64 14.81
CA ALA A 13 13.22 14.78 14.02
C ALA A 13 13.36 15.80 12.87
N LEU A 14 14.27 16.76 13.01
CA LEU A 14 14.63 17.75 11.99
C LEU A 14 16.00 17.47 11.35
N GLN A 15 16.68 16.40 11.75
CA GLN A 15 18.00 16.06 11.22
C GLN A 15 17.82 15.30 9.90
N PRO A 16 18.35 15.80 8.78
CA PRO A 16 18.13 15.19 7.47
C PRO A 16 19.05 13.98 7.21
N PHE A 17 19.76 13.49 8.22
CA PHE A 17 20.78 12.45 8.07
C PHE A 17 20.60 11.33 9.07
N GLU A 18 20.55 10.09 8.59
CA GLU A 18 20.62 8.88 9.43
C GLU A 18 21.93 8.83 10.23
N THR A 19 23.00 9.49 9.76
CA THR A 19 24.27 9.59 10.49
C THR A 19 24.16 10.39 11.78
N ALA A 20 23.16 11.25 11.92
CA ALA A 20 22.97 12.09 13.11
C ALA A 20 22.63 11.24 14.35
N TYR A 21 21.98 10.08 14.16
CA TYR A 21 21.68 9.13 15.22
C TYR A 21 22.96 8.60 15.90
N ASP A 22 24.08 8.49 15.19
CA ASP A 22 25.33 7.97 15.76
C ASP A 22 25.93 8.86 16.87
N ASN A 23 25.53 10.13 16.93
CA ASN A 23 25.91 11.04 18.02
C ASN A 23 25.32 10.64 19.38
N TYR A 24 24.31 9.77 19.37
CA TYR A 24 23.62 9.27 20.56
C TYR A 24 24.03 7.83 20.91
N ALA A 25 25.29 7.48 20.61
CA ALA A 25 25.82 6.14 20.80
C ALA A 25 25.66 5.62 22.24
N LEU A 26 25.85 6.49 23.25
CA LEU A 26 25.72 6.10 24.66
C LEU A 26 24.26 5.81 25.03
N GLU A 27 23.34 6.66 24.57
CA GLU A 27 21.90 6.50 24.82
C GLU A 27 21.35 5.24 24.15
N PHE A 28 21.81 4.91 22.94
CA PHE A 28 21.47 3.63 22.30
C PHE A 28 22.00 2.44 23.09
N GLN A 29 23.24 2.50 23.59
CA GLN A 29 23.81 1.45 24.41
C GLN A 29 23.04 1.27 25.73
N ASP A 30 22.60 2.38 26.35
CA ASP A 30 21.76 2.36 27.56
C ASP A 30 20.37 1.78 27.30
N ILE A 31 19.78 2.04 26.12
CA ILE A 31 18.53 1.39 25.70
C ILE A 31 18.73 -0.13 25.65
N ILE A 32 19.77 -0.59 24.96
CA ILE A 32 20.07 -2.03 24.78
C ILE A 32 20.38 -2.70 26.13
N ALA A 33 21.18 -2.06 26.98
CA ALA A 33 21.53 -2.56 28.31
C ALA A 33 20.30 -2.66 29.23
N SER A 34 19.45 -1.64 29.22
CA SER A 34 18.20 -1.62 29.99
C SER A 34 17.24 -2.71 29.52
N ALA A 35 17.11 -2.92 28.20
CA ALA A 35 16.23 -3.93 27.64
C ALA A 35 16.69 -5.34 28.03
N LYS A 36 18.01 -5.58 28.00
CA LYS A 36 18.61 -6.82 28.50
C LYS A 36 18.28 -7.04 29.97
N ALA A 37 18.45 -6.04 30.83
CA ALA A 37 18.15 -6.15 32.26
C ALA A 37 16.67 -6.51 32.51
N VAL A 38 15.73 -5.92 31.74
CA VAL A 38 14.30 -6.26 31.83
C VAL A 38 14.03 -7.71 31.40
N LEU A 39 14.66 -8.17 30.32
CA LEU A 39 14.51 -9.56 29.87
C LEU A 39 15.09 -10.57 30.86
N ASP A 40 16.25 -10.27 31.43
CA ASP A 40 16.88 -11.08 32.46
C ASP A 40 15.96 -11.21 33.70
N ILE A 41 15.30 -10.12 34.12
CA ILE A 41 14.29 -10.15 35.21
C ILE A 41 13.07 -11.00 34.82
N ARG A 42 12.53 -10.83 33.60
CA ARG A 42 11.37 -11.60 33.11
C ARG A 42 11.64 -13.10 33.08
N SER A 43 12.86 -13.51 32.75
CA SER A 43 13.26 -14.93 32.71
C SER A 43 13.23 -15.64 34.08
N GLY A 44 13.27 -14.90 35.19
CA GLY A 44 13.20 -15.44 36.55
C GLY A 44 11.78 -15.57 37.14
N SER A 45 10.75 -15.04 36.46
CA SER A 45 9.37 -15.01 36.93
C SER A 45 8.53 -16.13 36.30
N LYS A 46 8.09 -17.10 37.11
CA LYS A 46 7.02 -18.04 36.72
C LYS A 46 5.69 -17.49 37.23
N SER A 47 4.92 -16.73 36.43
CA SER A 47 3.46 -16.71 36.64
C SER A 47 2.63 -16.17 35.46
N SER A 48 1.45 -16.80 35.33
CA SER A 48 0.18 -16.31 34.80
C SER A 48 0.01 -16.19 33.27
N ASN A 49 -0.54 -17.25 32.67
CA ASN A 49 -0.97 -17.40 31.27
C ASN A 49 -2.18 -16.54 30.85
N SER A 50 -2.58 -15.52 31.62
CA SER A 50 -3.67 -14.62 31.23
C SER A 50 -3.11 -13.21 31.01
N LEU A 51 -2.68 -12.94 29.77
CA LEU A 51 -2.49 -11.56 29.32
C LEU A 51 -3.86 -11.00 28.93
N PRO A 52 -4.19 -9.75 29.31
CA PRO A 52 -5.42 -9.11 28.89
C PRO A 52 -5.50 -9.03 27.35
N LEU A 53 -6.73 -9.06 26.82
CA LEU A 53 -7.01 -8.69 25.44
C LEU A 53 -6.43 -7.29 25.19
N PHE A 54 -5.32 -7.23 24.46
CA PHE A 54 -4.67 -6.02 23.96
C PHE A 54 -4.35 -4.94 25.03
N THR A 55 -3.09 -4.89 25.49
CA THR A 55 -2.52 -3.70 26.13
C THR A 55 -1.63 -2.94 25.14
N PRO A 56 -1.92 -1.66 24.81
CA PRO A 56 -1.05 -0.84 23.95
C PRO A 56 0.22 -0.36 24.66
N GLU A 57 0.54 -0.93 25.83
CA GLU A 57 1.72 -0.55 26.61
C GLU A 57 2.99 -0.93 25.83
N MET A 58 3.66 0.10 25.33
CA MET A 58 5.03 -0.03 24.82
C MET A 58 5.90 -0.47 26.00
N GLY A 59 6.70 -1.51 25.80
CA GLY A 59 7.71 -1.95 26.78
C GLY A 59 9.11 -1.77 26.20
N ILE A 60 9.72 -2.90 25.84
CA ILE A 60 11.09 -2.97 25.32
C ILE A 60 11.15 -3.15 23.79
N ILE A 61 10.10 -3.64 23.14
CA ILE A 61 10.12 -3.96 21.70
C ILE A 61 10.35 -2.71 20.86
N GLN A 62 9.57 -1.65 21.09
CA GLN A 62 9.70 -0.39 20.35
C GLN A 62 11.09 0.27 20.51
N PRO A 63 11.62 0.44 21.74
CA PRO A 63 13.00 0.92 21.92
C PRO A 63 14.07 0.05 21.24
N LEU A 64 13.93 -1.28 21.27
CA LEU A 64 14.87 -2.20 20.63
C LEU A 64 14.77 -2.15 19.10
N PHE A 65 13.56 -2.09 18.55
CA PHE A 65 13.32 -1.89 17.12
C PHE A 65 13.98 -0.61 16.65
N PHE A 66 13.69 0.50 17.32
CA PHE A 66 14.29 1.80 17.02
C PHE A 66 15.82 1.78 17.12
N ALA A 67 16.38 1.17 18.17
CA ALA A 67 17.84 1.04 18.32
C ALA A 67 18.45 0.18 17.21
N THR A 68 17.82 -0.92 16.84
CA THR A 68 18.30 -1.79 15.76
C THR A 68 18.24 -1.08 14.41
N LEU A 69 17.14 -0.37 14.15
CA LEU A 69 16.94 0.38 12.92
C LEU A 69 17.94 1.54 12.79
N LYS A 70 18.00 2.42 13.81
CA LYS A 70 18.69 3.71 13.71
C LYS A 70 20.16 3.69 14.14
N TYR A 71 20.59 2.75 14.99
CA TYR A 71 21.98 2.72 15.44
C TYR A 71 22.85 1.91 14.48
N ARG A 72 23.75 2.57 13.76
CA ARG A 72 24.48 1.97 12.63
C ARG A 72 25.77 1.24 13.02
N ASN A 73 26.03 1.09 14.32
CA ASN A 73 27.15 0.28 14.79
C ASN A 73 26.79 -1.22 14.74
N SER A 74 27.38 -1.98 13.82
CA SER A 74 27.01 -3.39 13.56
C SER A 74 27.01 -4.27 14.82
N PHE A 75 27.98 -4.09 15.73
CA PHE A 75 28.07 -4.90 16.97
C PHE A 75 26.88 -4.65 17.92
N TRP A 76 26.49 -3.39 18.11
CA TRP A 76 25.37 -3.05 18.99
C TRP A 76 24.02 -3.29 18.32
N ARG A 77 23.94 -3.06 17.01
CA ARG A 77 22.78 -3.39 16.18
C ARG A 77 22.45 -4.88 16.25
N GLU A 78 23.44 -5.76 16.10
CA GLU A 78 23.26 -7.21 16.23
C GLU A 78 22.83 -7.61 17.66
N LYS A 79 23.36 -6.96 18.69
CA LYS A 79 22.90 -7.18 20.08
C LYS A 79 21.45 -6.77 20.27
N ALA A 80 21.05 -5.60 19.78
CA ALA A 80 19.68 -5.10 19.87
C ALA A 80 18.72 -6.04 19.16
N LEU A 81 19.07 -6.47 17.94
CA LEU A 81 18.33 -7.44 17.14
C LEU A 81 18.14 -8.78 17.88
N ASN A 82 19.21 -9.30 18.50
CA ASN A 82 19.14 -10.54 19.28
C ASN A 82 18.27 -10.43 20.54
N LEU A 83 18.22 -9.26 21.18
CA LEU A 83 17.28 -8.99 22.29
C LEU A 83 15.86 -8.85 21.77
N LEU A 84 15.67 -8.20 20.62
CA LEU A 84 14.38 -8.00 19.98
C LEU A 84 13.73 -9.35 19.65
N ARG A 85 14.49 -10.29 19.06
CA ARG A 85 14.05 -11.67 18.84
C ARG A 85 13.53 -12.31 20.14
N LYS A 86 14.20 -12.07 21.27
CA LYS A 86 13.84 -12.61 22.60
C LYS A 86 12.72 -11.86 23.31
N SER A 87 12.22 -10.75 22.76
CA SER A 87 11.32 -9.83 23.45
C SER A 87 9.86 -10.28 23.52
N GLY A 88 9.49 -11.34 22.80
CA GLY A 88 8.11 -11.84 22.78
C GLY A 88 7.17 -10.83 22.11
N ARG A 89 6.05 -10.53 22.77
CA ARG A 89 5.01 -9.63 22.25
C ARG A 89 4.59 -8.58 23.27
N GLU A 90 4.37 -7.35 22.81
CA GLU A 90 3.86 -6.22 23.58
C GLU A 90 2.77 -5.51 22.77
N GLY A 91 1.50 -5.71 23.12
CA GLY A 91 0.37 -5.14 22.37
C GLY A 91 0.34 -5.62 20.90
N PRO A 92 0.37 -4.71 19.91
CA PRO A 92 0.47 -5.06 18.49
C PRO A 92 1.91 -5.36 18.04
N TRP A 93 2.93 -5.17 18.87
CA TRP A 93 4.33 -5.34 18.46
C TRP A 93 4.82 -6.75 18.80
N CYS A 94 5.48 -7.41 17.84
CA CYS A 94 6.03 -8.76 18.03
C CYS A 94 7.53 -8.76 17.71
N GLY A 95 8.36 -8.96 18.73
CA GLY A 95 9.82 -8.89 18.59
C GLY A 95 10.40 -9.84 17.55
N ALA A 96 9.80 -11.02 17.35
CA ALA A 96 10.21 -11.94 16.28
C ALA A 96 9.93 -11.37 14.88
N ILE A 97 8.73 -10.81 14.65
CA ILE A 97 8.38 -10.18 13.36
C ILE A 97 9.23 -8.94 13.14
N GLU A 98 9.30 -8.06 14.14
CA GLU A 98 10.08 -6.82 14.09
C GLU A 98 11.56 -7.10 13.79
N ALA A 99 12.15 -8.13 14.41
CA ALA A 99 13.51 -8.55 14.12
C ALA A 99 13.69 -9.06 12.68
N GLN A 100 12.75 -9.87 12.17
CA GLN A 100 12.80 -10.38 10.81
C GLN A 100 12.70 -9.26 9.77
N ILE A 101 11.88 -8.25 10.02
CA ILE A 101 11.82 -7.04 9.17
C ILE A 101 13.18 -6.34 9.18
N LEU A 102 13.78 -6.18 10.37
CA LEU A 102 15.07 -5.52 10.52
C LEU A 102 16.22 -6.34 9.91
N ASP A 103 16.16 -7.66 9.89
CA ASP A 103 17.13 -8.48 9.16
C ASP A 103 17.15 -8.10 7.67
N VAL A 104 15.98 -7.92 7.07
CA VAL A 104 15.85 -7.49 5.67
C VAL A 104 16.37 -6.07 5.47
N VAL A 105 16.04 -5.15 6.37
CA VAL A 105 16.56 -3.77 6.32
C VAL A 105 18.09 -3.76 6.41
N ILE A 106 18.66 -4.47 7.38
CA ILE A 106 20.11 -4.55 7.58
C ILE A 106 20.77 -5.18 6.35
N ALA A 107 20.20 -6.26 5.81
CA ALA A 107 20.72 -6.88 4.61
C ALA A 107 20.64 -5.95 3.39
N ALA A 108 19.58 -5.17 3.26
CA ALA A 108 19.45 -4.15 2.21
C ALA A 108 20.46 -3.02 2.39
N GLU A 109 20.58 -2.45 3.59
CA GLU A 109 21.52 -1.38 3.91
C GLU A 109 22.99 -1.79 3.76
N GLU A 110 23.31 -3.03 4.11
CA GLU A 110 24.68 -3.58 4.05
C GLU A 110 24.98 -4.28 2.71
N ASN A 111 24.05 -4.25 1.75
CA ASN A 111 24.14 -4.87 0.43
C ASN A 111 24.50 -6.38 0.50
N THR A 112 23.81 -7.09 1.40
CA THR A 112 23.99 -8.52 1.67
C THR A 112 22.70 -9.33 1.50
N LEU A 113 21.77 -8.85 0.65
CA LEU A 113 20.49 -9.53 0.38
C LEU A 113 20.66 -11.00 -0.04
N ASP A 114 21.70 -11.35 -0.80
CA ASP A 114 21.99 -12.75 -1.19
C ASP A 114 22.24 -13.69 0.01
N LYS A 115 22.57 -13.14 1.19
CA LYS A 115 22.83 -13.91 2.42
C LYS A 115 21.56 -14.14 3.26
N LEU A 116 20.43 -13.55 2.87
CA LEU A 116 19.20 -13.64 3.63
C LEU A 116 18.74 -15.09 3.78
N SER A 117 18.82 -15.92 2.72
CA SER A 117 18.26 -17.28 2.68
C SER A 117 18.79 -18.23 3.76
N SER A 118 19.98 -18.00 4.33
CA SER A 118 20.53 -18.89 5.38
C SER A 118 19.96 -18.66 6.78
N ASN A 119 19.24 -17.54 7.01
CA ASN A 119 18.81 -17.12 8.35
C ASN A 119 17.31 -17.36 8.66
N PHE A 120 16.51 -17.75 7.67
CA PHE A 120 15.04 -17.86 7.82
C PHE A 120 14.53 -19.23 8.27
N ASP A 121 15.37 -20.26 8.31
CA ASP A 121 14.91 -21.66 8.42
C ASP A 121 14.77 -22.22 9.86
N GLU A 122 15.22 -21.52 10.90
CA GLU A 122 15.13 -22.05 12.27
C GLU A 122 14.18 -21.26 13.19
N PRO A 123 12.95 -21.77 13.46
CA PRO A 123 12.17 -21.30 14.60
C PRO A 123 12.95 -21.61 15.89
N GLN A 124 13.50 -20.58 16.52
CA GLN A 124 14.25 -20.71 17.77
C GLN A 124 13.34 -21.24 18.90
N PRO A 125 13.59 -22.45 19.44
CA PRO A 125 12.73 -23.03 20.47
C PRO A 125 12.88 -22.29 21.80
N GLY A 126 11.74 -21.94 22.43
CA GLY A 126 11.69 -21.53 23.84
C GLY A 126 11.51 -20.04 24.16
N GLN A 127 11.14 -19.19 23.20
CA GLN A 127 10.85 -17.78 23.48
C GLN A 127 9.41 -17.58 23.99
N THR A 128 9.21 -17.73 25.29
CA THR A 128 7.91 -17.57 25.95
C THR A 128 7.54 -16.08 26.11
N GLY A 129 6.78 -15.61 25.14
CA GLY A 129 5.95 -14.39 25.15
C GLY A 129 5.16 -14.22 23.83
N GLY A 130 5.05 -15.27 23.01
CA GLY A 130 4.65 -15.24 21.59
C GLY A 130 3.24 -15.77 21.31
N PHE A 131 2.87 -15.83 20.02
CA PHE A 131 1.55 -16.22 19.49
C PHE A 131 1.18 -17.68 19.82
N ASN A 132 0.93 -18.02 21.07
CA ASN A 132 0.72 -19.40 21.50
C ASN A 132 -0.55 -20.04 20.93
N LEU A 133 -1.53 -19.22 20.54
CA LEU A 133 -2.84 -19.61 20.01
C LEU A 133 -3.09 -19.06 18.60
N SER A 134 -2.21 -18.20 18.09
CA SER A 134 -2.36 -17.53 16.80
C SER A 134 -1.31 -17.95 15.78
N GLY A 135 -1.78 -18.22 14.56
CA GLY A 135 -0.91 -18.43 13.40
C GLY A 135 -0.69 -17.12 12.67
N VAL A 136 0.53 -16.91 12.18
CA VAL A 136 0.92 -15.70 11.45
C VAL A 136 1.74 -16.07 10.23
N SER A 137 1.49 -15.38 9.13
CA SER A 137 2.31 -15.41 7.91
C SER A 137 2.54 -13.98 7.41
N VAL A 138 3.80 -13.62 7.15
CA VAL A 138 4.21 -12.32 6.61
C VAL A 138 5.08 -12.57 5.39
N GLY A 139 4.64 -12.03 4.25
CA GLY A 139 5.40 -12.05 3.01
C GLY A 139 5.73 -10.63 2.56
N VAL A 140 6.95 -10.41 2.10
CA VAL A 140 7.39 -9.14 1.50
C VAL A 140 8.20 -9.42 0.25
N LYS A 141 7.94 -8.69 -0.84
CA LYS A 141 8.65 -8.87 -2.09
C LYS A 141 8.85 -7.54 -2.83
N SER A 142 10.03 -7.37 -3.43
CA SER A 142 10.22 -6.41 -4.51
C SER A 142 9.81 -7.08 -5.82
N ILE A 143 9.00 -6.42 -6.65
CA ILE A 143 8.61 -6.99 -7.95
C ILE A 143 9.81 -7.18 -8.90
N TYR A 144 10.96 -6.58 -8.61
CA TYR A 144 12.16 -6.71 -9.41
C TYR A 144 12.98 -7.96 -9.06
N GLU A 145 12.66 -8.62 -7.95
CA GLU A 145 13.32 -9.83 -7.47
C GLU A 145 12.48 -11.08 -7.77
N ASP A 146 13.16 -12.21 -7.95
CA ASP A 146 12.51 -13.51 -8.16
C ASP A 146 11.97 -14.08 -6.84
N GLU A 147 12.73 -13.95 -5.76
CA GLU A 147 12.37 -14.45 -4.42
C GLU A 147 11.80 -13.36 -3.50
N PRO A 148 11.01 -13.73 -2.47
CA PRO A 148 10.60 -12.80 -1.43
C PRO A 148 11.81 -12.22 -0.65
N LEU A 149 11.71 -10.95 -0.27
CA LEU A 149 12.64 -10.32 0.67
C LEU A 149 12.43 -10.85 2.10
N LEU A 150 11.19 -11.19 2.45
CA LEU A 150 10.77 -11.79 3.72
C LEU A 150 9.71 -12.86 3.46
N ASP A 151 9.88 -14.04 4.04
CA ASP A 151 8.88 -15.12 4.08
C ASP A 151 8.84 -15.73 5.49
N PHE A 152 8.04 -15.12 6.37
CA PHE A 152 7.97 -15.47 7.78
C PHE A 152 6.66 -16.18 8.12
N HIS A 153 6.76 -17.33 8.80
CA HIS A 153 5.60 -18.10 9.25
C HIS A 153 5.78 -18.54 10.70
N TYR A 154 4.73 -18.33 11.49
CA TYR A 154 4.69 -18.76 12.88
C TYR A 154 3.55 -19.74 13.12
N THR A 155 3.91 -20.97 13.49
CA THR A 155 2.96 -22.01 13.89
C THR A 155 2.77 -21.98 15.41
N PRO A 156 1.55 -21.80 15.94
CA PRO A 156 1.30 -21.82 17.37
C PRO A 156 1.47 -23.22 17.95
N SER A 157 1.82 -23.30 19.24
CA SER A 157 1.94 -24.57 19.97
C SER A 157 0.58 -25.24 20.19
N THR A 158 -0.50 -24.46 20.24
CA THR A 158 -1.88 -24.95 20.36
C THR A 158 -2.63 -24.68 19.07
N MET A 159 -3.02 -25.75 18.37
CA MET A 159 -3.76 -25.69 17.09
C MET A 159 -5.09 -26.44 17.20
N ASN A 160 -5.96 -26.25 16.20
CA ASN A 160 -7.13 -27.11 16.06
C ASN A 160 -6.67 -28.59 15.89
N PRO A 161 -7.10 -29.51 16.77
CA PRO A 161 -6.62 -30.88 16.73
C PRO A 161 -7.21 -31.68 15.57
N LYS A 162 -8.39 -31.30 15.06
CA LYS A 162 -9.18 -32.09 14.10
C LYS A 162 -8.87 -31.75 12.65
N GLU A 163 -8.77 -30.46 12.35
CA GLU A 163 -8.75 -29.93 10.98
C GLU A 163 -7.66 -28.86 10.84
N GLY A 164 -7.37 -28.47 9.60
CA GLY A 164 -6.36 -27.45 9.31
C GLY A 164 -4.92 -27.97 9.30
N VAL A 165 -4.04 -27.09 8.82
CA VAL A 165 -2.62 -27.35 8.65
C VAL A 165 -1.93 -27.59 10.00
N LYS A 166 -0.92 -28.47 10.01
CA LYS A 166 -0.11 -28.77 11.22
C LYS A 166 1.18 -27.94 11.31
N LYS A 167 1.61 -27.34 10.20
CA LYS A 167 2.75 -26.44 10.13
C LYS A 167 2.46 -25.36 9.09
N ILE A 168 2.50 -24.10 9.53
CA ILE A 168 2.28 -22.94 8.67
C ILE A 168 3.51 -22.72 7.77
N ASN A 169 3.24 -22.39 6.52
CA ASN A 169 4.20 -22.04 5.48
C ASN A 169 3.58 -21.02 4.50
N SER A 170 4.33 -20.62 3.48
CA SER A 170 3.92 -19.62 2.49
C SER A 170 2.70 -19.99 1.64
N SER A 171 2.36 -21.28 1.59
CA SER A 171 1.19 -21.82 0.90
C SER A 171 -0.03 -22.02 1.82
N THR A 172 0.11 -21.73 3.11
CA THR A 172 -0.97 -21.86 4.09
C THR A 172 -2.03 -20.80 3.88
N VAL A 173 -3.28 -21.22 3.82
CA VAL A 173 -4.43 -20.37 3.50
C VAL A 173 -5.05 -19.79 4.76
N TYR A 174 -5.32 -18.49 4.70
CA TYR A 174 -6.05 -17.71 5.71
C TYR A 174 -7.25 -17.05 5.06
N ARG A 175 -8.28 -16.73 5.85
CA ARG A 175 -9.36 -15.87 5.36
C ARG A 175 -8.89 -14.42 5.24
N LEU A 176 -9.20 -13.82 4.11
CA LEU A 176 -8.75 -12.48 3.73
C LEU A 176 -9.65 -11.36 4.25
N GLY A 177 -10.87 -11.68 4.68
CA GLY A 177 -11.84 -10.64 5.02
C GLY A 177 -11.95 -9.61 3.89
N SER A 178 -11.90 -8.34 4.24
CA SER A 178 -12.12 -7.23 3.31
C SER A 178 -11.06 -7.01 2.22
N ILE A 179 -9.94 -7.74 2.22
CA ILE A 179 -9.04 -7.78 1.05
C ILE A 179 -9.76 -8.40 -0.17
N SER A 180 -10.77 -9.25 0.05
CA SER A 180 -11.63 -9.84 -1.01
C SER A 180 -12.20 -8.79 -1.99
N LYS A 181 -12.44 -7.55 -1.52
CA LYS A 181 -12.97 -6.47 -2.37
C LYS A 181 -12.06 -6.17 -3.56
N VAL A 182 -10.74 -6.27 -3.37
CA VAL A 182 -9.76 -5.98 -4.42
C VAL A 182 -9.90 -6.99 -5.57
N PHE A 183 -10.14 -8.26 -5.27
CA PHE A 183 -10.39 -9.31 -6.26
C PHE A 183 -11.72 -9.09 -6.99
N THR A 184 -12.78 -8.74 -6.26
CA THR A 184 -14.10 -8.42 -6.85
C THR A 184 -14.03 -7.24 -7.81
N VAL A 185 -13.35 -6.16 -7.42
CA VAL A 185 -13.17 -5.00 -8.29
C VAL A 185 -12.29 -5.34 -9.49
N LEU A 186 -11.23 -6.13 -9.32
CA LEU A 186 -10.41 -6.59 -10.44
C LEU A 186 -11.23 -7.42 -11.45
N ALA A 187 -12.14 -8.28 -11.00
CA ALA A 187 -13.03 -9.03 -11.91
C ALA A 187 -13.93 -8.09 -12.72
N ALA A 188 -14.50 -7.06 -12.10
CA ALA A 188 -15.26 -6.03 -12.82
C ALA A 188 -14.38 -5.25 -13.82
N LEU A 189 -13.16 -4.90 -13.43
CA LEU A 189 -12.20 -4.22 -14.31
C LEU A 189 -11.74 -5.08 -15.48
N ARG A 190 -11.62 -6.40 -15.30
CA ARG A 190 -11.34 -7.36 -16.39
C ARG A 190 -12.47 -7.38 -17.41
N LEU A 191 -13.71 -7.50 -16.94
CA LEU A 191 -14.88 -7.42 -17.82
C LEU A 191 -14.96 -6.05 -18.53
N ALA A 192 -14.52 -4.97 -17.88
CA ALA A 192 -14.45 -3.66 -18.50
C ALA A 192 -13.34 -3.55 -19.56
N GLU A 193 -12.17 -4.14 -19.31
CA GLU A 193 -11.06 -4.22 -20.26
C GLU A 193 -11.44 -5.03 -21.51
N ASP A 194 -12.21 -6.09 -21.32
CA ASP A 194 -12.75 -6.92 -22.41
C ASP A 194 -13.96 -6.29 -23.12
N GLY A 195 -14.42 -5.11 -22.67
CA GLY A 195 -15.54 -4.37 -23.26
C GLY A 195 -16.92 -4.97 -22.97
N VAL A 196 -17.02 -5.89 -22.01
CA VAL A 196 -18.28 -6.55 -21.60
C VAL A 196 -19.15 -5.59 -20.78
N LEU A 197 -18.53 -4.80 -19.89
CA LEU A 197 -19.21 -3.77 -19.10
C LEU A 197 -18.44 -2.44 -19.13
N SER A 198 -19.09 -1.36 -18.69
CA SER A 198 -18.40 -0.11 -18.37
C SER A 198 -18.43 0.13 -16.86
N MET A 199 -17.34 0.61 -16.28
CA MET A 199 -17.35 1.05 -14.87
C MET A 199 -18.30 2.23 -14.65
N ASN A 200 -18.65 2.99 -15.71
CA ASN A 200 -19.64 4.06 -15.66
C ASN A 200 -21.07 3.57 -15.95
N ASP A 201 -21.28 2.27 -16.16
CA ASP A 201 -22.64 1.75 -16.29
C ASP A 201 -23.39 1.99 -14.97
N PRO A 202 -24.66 2.44 -15.02
CA PRO A 202 -25.50 2.44 -13.83
C PRO A 202 -25.71 0.98 -13.38
N VAL A 203 -25.70 0.73 -12.07
CA VAL A 203 -25.86 -0.64 -11.53
C VAL A 203 -27.20 -1.27 -11.95
N THR A 204 -28.22 -0.45 -12.21
CA THR A 204 -29.54 -0.88 -12.71
C THR A 204 -29.50 -1.52 -14.10
N ARG A 205 -28.46 -1.27 -14.90
CA ARG A 205 -28.26 -1.96 -16.18
C ARG A 205 -28.08 -3.47 -15.99
N TRP A 206 -27.38 -3.85 -14.93
CA TRP A 206 -27.01 -5.23 -14.62
C TRP A 206 -27.94 -5.87 -13.57
N ILE A 207 -28.61 -5.02 -12.77
CA ILE A 207 -29.53 -5.40 -11.71
C ILE A 207 -30.85 -4.63 -11.94
N PRO A 208 -31.63 -4.99 -12.98
CA PRO A 208 -32.82 -4.25 -13.40
C PRO A 208 -33.89 -4.19 -12.31
N GLU A 209 -33.86 -5.11 -11.34
CA GLU A 209 -34.75 -5.04 -10.18
C GLU A 209 -34.62 -3.69 -9.48
N LEU A 210 -33.42 -3.11 -9.37
CA LEU A 210 -33.18 -1.84 -8.69
C LEU A 210 -33.77 -0.62 -9.43
N ALA A 211 -34.12 -0.74 -10.71
CA ALA A 211 -34.67 0.36 -11.49
C ALA A 211 -36.10 0.74 -11.09
N HIS A 212 -36.86 -0.19 -10.51
CA HIS A 212 -38.23 0.04 -10.11
C HIS A 212 -38.30 0.55 -8.65
N ARG A 213 -38.83 1.76 -8.47
CA ARG A 213 -39.15 2.31 -7.15
C ARG A 213 -40.19 1.42 -6.47
N ASP A 214 -39.87 0.98 -5.26
CA ASP A 214 -40.87 0.35 -4.40
C ASP A 214 -41.79 1.47 -3.89
N GLY A 215 -43.11 1.32 -4.04
CA GLY A 215 -44.09 2.35 -3.68
C GLY A 215 -44.24 2.60 -2.18
N SER A 216 -43.30 2.13 -1.35
CA SER A 216 -43.33 2.15 0.11
C SER A 216 -42.75 3.42 0.73
N HIS A 217 -42.01 4.24 -0.03
CA HIS A 217 -41.46 5.50 0.44
C HIS A 217 -42.36 6.68 0.06
N SER A 218 -42.47 7.67 0.94
CA SER A 218 -43.28 8.89 0.80
C SER A 218 -42.88 9.79 -0.39
N GLY A 219 -41.82 9.42 -1.13
CA GLY A 219 -41.20 10.26 -2.15
C GLY A 219 -40.23 11.30 -1.58
N ASP A 220 -39.94 11.26 -0.27
CA ASP A 220 -38.96 12.12 0.38
C ASP A 220 -37.53 11.73 -0.05
N GLU A 221 -36.73 12.70 -0.48
CA GLU A 221 -35.34 12.50 -0.92
C GLU A 221 -34.44 11.94 0.20
N LEU A 222 -34.81 12.14 1.47
CA LEU A 222 -34.07 11.60 2.62
C LEU A 222 -34.19 10.09 2.75
N ASP A 223 -35.23 9.48 2.19
CA ASP A 223 -35.53 8.06 2.34
C ASP A 223 -35.27 7.23 1.07
N VAL A 224 -34.85 7.87 -0.03
CA VAL A 224 -34.79 7.24 -1.35
C VAL A 224 -33.37 7.15 -1.89
N ILE A 225 -32.95 5.93 -2.23
CA ILE A 225 -31.71 5.69 -2.98
C ILE A 225 -31.95 5.90 -4.48
N HIS A 226 -31.13 6.76 -5.10
CA HIS A 226 -31.15 7.04 -6.53
C HIS A 226 -30.34 6.00 -7.32
N TRP A 227 -30.90 4.80 -7.46
CA TRP A 227 -30.21 3.65 -8.07
C TRP A 227 -29.69 3.85 -9.50
N THR A 228 -30.34 4.71 -10.28
CA THR A 228 -29.92 5.03 -11.66
C THR A 228 -28.63 5.84 -11.71
N ASP A 229 -28.28 6.51 -10.61
CA ASP A 229 -27.16 7.44 -10.55
C ASP A 229 -25.91 6.76 -9.95
N ILE A 230 -26.09 5.58 -9.33
CA ILE A 230 -24.99 4.76 -8.82
C ILE A 230 -24.37 3.97 -9.97
N THR A 231 -23.11 4.27 -10.30
CA THR A 231 -22.35 3.47 -11.27
C THR A 231 -21.65 2.26 -10.62
N VAL A 232 -21.20 1.32 -11.44
CA VAL A 232 -20.33 0.21 -10.99
C VAL A 232 -19.06 0.75 -10.33
N GLY A 233 -18.50 1.83 -10.89
CA GLY A 233 -17.34 2.55 -10.36
C GLY A 233 -17.61 3.19 -9.00
N ASP A 234 -18.76 3.84 -8.83
CA ASP A 234 -19.14 4.40 -7.53
C ASP A 234 -19.26 3.31 -6.46
N ALA A 235 -19.86 2.18 -6.80
CA ALA A 235 -19.96 1.03 -5.89
C ALA A 235 -18.57 0.46 -5.54
N ALA A 236 -17.68 0.33 -6.52
CA ALA A 236 -16.30 -0.13 -6.33
C ALA A 236 -15.44 0.84 -5.50
N ALA A 237 -15.70 2.15 -5.59
CA ALA A 237 -14.95 3.22 -4.95
C ALA A 237 -15.52 3.66 -3.58
N HIS A 238 -16.48 2.92 -3.01
CA HIS A 238 -17.19 3.34 -1.79
C HIS A 238 -17.93 4.69 -1.91
N LEU A 239 -18.34 5.05 -3.13
CA LEU A 239 -19.02 6.29 -3.48
C LEU A 239 -20.50 6.11 -3.83
N SER A 240 -21.05 4.89 -3.69
CA SER A 240 -22.48 4.62 -3.97
C SER A 240 -23.47 5.35 -3.05
N GLY A 241 -23.01 5.90 -1.92
CA GLY A 241 -23.90 6.47 -0.90
C GLY A 241 -24.62 5.43 -0.02
N LEU A 242 -24.41 4.13 -0.25
CA LEU A 242 -25.03 3.06 0.52
C LEU A 242 -24.38 2.88 1.90
N GLY A 243 -25.19 2.50 2.88
CA GLY A 243 -24.70 2.08 4.19
C GLY A 243 -23.76 0.86 4.15
N GLY A 244 -23.05 0.64 5.26
CA GLY A 244 -21.98 -0.35 5.37
C GLY A 244 -22.42 -1.79 5.12
N ASP A 245 -23.41 -2.25 5.88
CA ASP A 245 -23.80 -3.65 5.99
C ASP A 245 -25.28 -3.81 6.38
N MET A 246 -25.77 -5.04 6.21
CA MET A 246 -27.04 -5.50 6.80
C MET A 246 -26.82 -6.34 8.06
N THR A 247 -25.59 -6.84 8.26
CA THR A 247 -25.24 -7.82 9.30
C THR A 247 -25.01 -7.18 10.68
N THR A 248 -24.81 -5.87 10.73
CA THR A 248 -24.54 -5.09 11.95
C THR A 248 -25.78 -4.41 12.52
N ASP A 249 -26.97 -4.82 12.08
CA ASP A 249 -28.21 -4.36 12.70
C ASP A 249 -28.26 -4.85 14.16
N ILE A 250 -28.04 -3.92 15.09
CA ILE A 250 -27.94 -4.22 16.52
C ILE A 250 -29.23 -4.81 17.08
N SER A 251 -30.38 -4.51 16.45
CA SER A 251 -31.68 -5.05 16.84
C SER A 251 -31.77 -6.57 16.73
N ALA A 252 -30.87 -7.18 15.95
CA ALA A 252 -30.79 -8.62 15.77
C ALA A 252 -30.10 -9.38 16.92
N PHE A 253 -29.43 -8.68 17.84
CA PHE A 253 -28.76 -9.29 19.00
C PHE A 253 -29.70 -9.35 20.23
N PRO A 254 -29.64 -10.42 21.03
CA PRO A 254 -30.53 -10.63 22.17
C PRO A 254 -30.14 -9.73 23.36
N PHE A 255 -30.49 -8.46 23.27
CA PHE A 255 -30.20 -7.45 24.28
C PHE A 255 -31.40 -6.51 24.47
N ASP A 256 -31.57 -5.97 25.67
CA ASP A 256 -32.63 -5.01 25.97
C ASP A 256 -32.22 -3.60 25.50
N TRP A 257 -32.39 -3.38 24.20
CA TRP A 257 -32.09 -2.10 23.57
C TRP A 257 -33.07 -0.99 24.00
N GLU A 258 -34.28 -1.35 24.43
CA GLU A 258 -35.28 -0.41 24.95
C GLU A 258 -34.80 0.23 26.26
N ALA A 259 -34.14 -0.56 27.12
CA ALA A 259 -33.48 -0.04 28.32
C ALA A 259 -32.33 0.96 28.01
N LEU A 260 -31.76 0.93 26.81
CA LEU A 260 -30.77 1.93 26.34
C LEU A 260 -31.39 3.12 25.60
N GLY A 261 -32.73 3.20 25.57
CA GLY A 261 -33.46 4.32 24.97
C GLY A 261 -33.78 4.15 23.47
N LEU A 262 -33.49 3.00 22.86
CA LEU A 262 -33.97 2.70 21.51
C LEU A 262 -35.47 2.36 21.54
N PRO A 263 -36.22 2.66 20.47
CA PRO A 263 -37.65 2.36 20.45
C PRO A 263 -37.90 0.85 20.50
N LYS A 264 -38.99 0.46 21.16
CA LYS A 264 -39.48 -0.91 21.13
C LYS A 264 -39.74 -1.36 19.69
N LEU A 265 -39.13 -2.46 19.29
CA LEU A 265 -39.34 -3.04 17.96
C LEU A 265 -40.80 -3.49 17.82
N SER A 266 -41.45 -3.07 16.74
CA SER A 266 -42.83 -3.50 16.46
C SER A 266 -42.85 -5.01 16.19
N LYS A 267 -43.95 -5.71 16.49
CA LYS A 267 -44.10 -7.14 16.11
C LYS A 267 -44.10 -7.38 14.58
N ASN A 268 -44.23 -6.32 13.79
CA ASN A 268 -44.25 -6.32 12.33
C ASN A 268 -42.98 -5.68 11.71
N THR A 269 -41.86 -5.62 12.44
CA THR A 269 -40.61 -5.09 11.87
C THR A 269 -40.21 -5.93 10.67
N LYS A 270 -40.06 -5.27 9.52
CA LYS A 270 -39.77 -5.90 8.23
C LYS A 270 -38.27 -6.11 7.97
N VAL A 271 -37.46 -6.02 9.02
CA VAL A 271 -36.01 -6.32 8.98
C VAL A 271 -35.84 -7.82 8.71
N PRO A 272 -35.14 -8.22 7.63
CA PRO A 272 -34.92 -9.63 7.33
C PRO A 272 -34.31 -10.41 8.49
N SER A 273 -34.76 -11.64 8.67
CA SER A 273 -34.24 -12.58 9.65
C SER A 273 -32.82 -13.10 9.32
N CYS A 274 -32.20 -12.62 8.24
CA CYS A 274 -30.84 -13.00 7.88
C CYS A 274 -29.86 -12.12 8.66
N LYS A 275 -28.81 -12.73 9.23
CA LYS A 275 -27.85 -11.99 10.06
C LYS A 275 -26.43 -12.04 9.54
N GLY A 276 -26.12 -12.95 8.60
CA GLY A 276 -24.77 -13.10 8.04
C GLY A 276 -23.69 -13.31 9.11
N LEU A 277 -24.07 -13.89 10.25
CA LEU A 277 -23.24 -14.19 11.40
C LEU A 277 -23.44 -15.66 11.82
N PRO A 278 -22.48 -16.27 12.52
CA PRO A 278 -22.57 -17.66 12.94
C PRO A 278 -23.84 -17.93 13.76
N GLY A 279 -24.59 -18.97 13.37
CA GLY A 279 -25.84 -19.36 14.04
C GLY A 279 -27.11 -18.69 13.53
N ALA A 280 -27.05 -17.96 12.40
CA ALA A 280 -28.22 -17.34 11.78
C ALA A 280 -28.24 -17.49 10.25
N PRO A 281 -29.41 -17.37 9.59
CA PRO A 281 -29.51 -17.53 8.14
C PRO A 281 -28.63 -16.53 7.39
N VAL A 282 -27.98 -17.02 6.33
CA VAL A 282 -27.20 -16.19 5.39
C VAL A 282 -28.11 -15.22 4.64
N CYS A 283 -27.62 -14.01 4.39
CA CYS A 283 -28.38 -13.04 3.61
C CYS A 283 -28.30 -13.37 2.12
N THR A 284 -29.46 -13.40 1.45
CA THR A 284 -29.58 -13.67 0.02
C THR A 284 -29.70 -12.37 -0.80
N ARG A 285 -29.52 -12.46 -2.12
CA ARG A 285 -29.84 -11.36 -3.07
C ARG A 285 -31.23 -10.75 -2.80
N ARG A 286 -32.24 -11.59 -2.56
CA ARG A 286 -33.61 -11.13 -2.26
C ARG A 286 -33.68 -10.33 -0.97
N ASN A 287 -32.97 -10.76 0.08
CA ASN A 287 -32.92 -9.99 1.34
C ASN A 287 -32.25 -8.63 1.13
N PHE A 288 -31.14 -8.63 0.39
CA PHE A 288 -30.39 -7.43 0.05
C PHE A 288 -31.26 -6.40 -0.69
N LEU A 289 -31.89 -6.81 -1.78
CA LEU A 289 -32.75 -5.92 -2.58
C LEU A 289 -33.92 -5.38 -1.76
N ASN A 290 -34.54 -6.20 -0.90
CA ASN A 290 -35.65 -5.76 -0.07
C ASN A 290 -35.24 -4.75 1.02
N ILE A 291 -34.04 -4.88 1.62
CA ILE A 291 -33.59 -3.93 2.65
C ILE A 291 -33.31 -2.57 2.05
N PHE A 292 -32.47 -2.55 1.00
CA PHE A 292 -31.99 -1.30 0.43
C PHE A 292 -33.02 -0.60 -0.46
N LYS A 293 -34.09 -1.28 -0.89
CA LYS A 293 -35.20 -0.61 -1.59
C LYS A 293 -36.26 -0.03 -0.67
N SER A 294 -36.47 -0.61 0.51
CA SER A 294 -37.69 -0.38 1.28
C SER A 294 -37.47 0.14 2.69
N TYR A 295 -36.25 0.09 3.25
CA TYR A 295 -36.00 0.45 4.66
C TYR A 295 -34.73 1.26 4.92
N ARG A 296 -33.66 1.04 4.16
CA ARG A 296 -32.37 1.74 4.39
C ARG A 296 -32.32 3.01 3.54
N PRO A 297 -32.30 4.21 4.16
CA PRO A 297 -32.06 5.46 3.43
C PRO A 297 -30.62 5.53 2.92
N PRO A 298 -30.32 6.39 1.92
CA PRO A 298 -28.95 6.70 1.54
C PRO A 298 -28.20 7.40 2.70
N VAL A 299 -26.89 7.20 2.79
CA VAL A 299 -26.01 7.94 3.71
C VAL A 299 -25.56 9.25 3.08
N TYR A 300 -25.21 9.22 1.79
CA TYR A 300 -24.92 10.37 0.95
C TYR A 300 -25.54 10.18 -0.43
N GLN A 301 -25.61 11.26 -1.21
CA GLN A 301 -25.88 11.11 -2.64
C GLN A 301 -24.72 10.38 -3.32
N PRO A 302 -24.99 9.64 -4.42
CA PRO A 302 -23.93 9.00 -5.19
C PRO A 302 -22.82 9.99 -5.58
N SER A 303 -21.57 9.52 -5.51
CA SER A 303 -20.35 10.28 -5.80
C SER A 303 -20.07 11.50 -4.90
N GLN A 304 -20.84 11.72 -3.82
CA GLN A 304 -20.69 12.91 -2.98
C GLN A 304 -19.56 12.78 -1.94
N SER A 305 -19.49 11.66 -1.22
CA SER A 305 -18.52 11.45 -0.14
C SER A 305 -18.34 9.94 0.10
N PRO A 306 -17.13 9.47 0.46
CA PRO A 306 -16.90 8.04 0.65
C PRO A 306 -17.60 7.49 1.89
N VAL A 307 -18.23 6.32 1.75
CA VAL A 307 -18.78 5.50 2.84
C VAL A 307 -18.34 4.07 2.62
N TYR A 308 -17.55 3.54 3.55
CA TYR A 308 -17.14 2.15 3.51
C TYR A 308 -18.39 1.25 3.45
N SER A 309 -18.54 0.52 2.34
CA SER A 309 -19.77 -0.21 2.04
C SER A 309 -19.48 -1.60 1.48
N ASN A 310 -19.70 -2.63 2.30
CA ASN A 310 -19.74 -4.01 1.84
C ASN A 310 -20.96 -4.25 0.96
N ALA A 311 -22.06 -3.54 1.22
CA ALA A 311 -23.24 -3.55 0.36
C ALA A 311 -22.93 -3.05 -1.06
N GLY A 312 -22.18 -1.95 -1.18
CA GLY A 312 -21.66 -1.44 -2.45
C GLY A 312 -20.82 -2.48 -3.18
N ILE A 313 -19.88 -3.14 -2.50
CA ILE A 313 -19.06 -4.20 -3.14
C ILE A 313 -19.90 -5.43 -3.49
N SER A 314 -20.94 -5.75 -2.72
CA SER A 314 -21.87 -6.83 -3.06
C SER A 314 -22.62 -6.53 -4.36
N LEU A 315 -22.95 -5.25 -4.65
CA LEU A 315 -23.47 -4.85 -5.96
C LEU A 315 -22.46 -5.09 -7.08
N VAL A 316 -21.18 -4.79 -6.85
CA VAL A 316 -20.12 -5.10 -7.83
C VAL A 316 -20.06 -6.60 -8.09
N GLY A 317 -20.16 -7.43 -7.04
CA GLY A 317 -20.26 -8.88 -7.19
C GLY A 317 -21.45 -9.33 -8.05
N LEU A 318 -22.65 -8.79 -7.79
CA LEU A 318 -23.85 -9.07 -8.59
C LEU A 318 -23.73 -8.59 -10.04
N VAL A 319 -23.06 -7.47 -10.28
CA VAL A 319 -22.75 -6.98 -11.63
C VAL A 319 -21.79 -7.94 -12.34
N VAL A 320 -20.74 -8.41 -11.66
CA VAL A 320 -19.79 -9.39 -12.22
C VAL A 320 -20.51 -10.69 -12.60
N GLU A 321 -21.41 -11.19 -11.76
CA GLU A 321 -22.24 -12.36 -12.09
C GLU A 321 -23.09 -12.14 -13.35
N ALA A 322 -23.82 -11.03 -13.39
CA ALA A 322 -24.70 -10.70 -14.51
C ALA A 322 -23.92 -10.49 -15.82
N ALA A 323 -22.80 -9.76 -15.76
CA ALA A 323 -21.99 -9.43 -16.93
C ALA A 323 -21.19 -10.62 -17.47
N SER A 324 -20.69 -11.50 -16.58
CA SER A 324 -19.98 -12.70 -16.99
C SER A 324 -20.90 -13.86 -17.38
N ASN A 325 -22.21 -13.76 -17.11
CA ASN A 325 -23.18 -14.85 -17.24
C ASN A 325 -22.72 -16.14 -16.53
N ASN A 326 -22.12 -15.98 -15.35
CA ASN A 326 -21.58 -17.05 -14.51
C ASN A 326 -21.86 -16.76 -13.03
N THR A 327 -21.68 -17.77 -12.17
CA THR A 327 -21.69 -17.55 -10.72
C THR A 327 -20.48 -16.71 -10.30
N PHE A 328 -20.59 -16.01 -9.17
CA PHE A 328 -19.51 -15.16 -8.68
C PHE A 328 -18.19 -15.93 -8.53
N ASP A 329 -18.24 -17.12 -7.95
CA ASP A 329 -17.07 -17.98 -7.75
C ASP A 329 -16.43 -18.41 -9.07
N ALA A 330 -17.24 -18.79 -10.07
CA ALA A 330 -16.73 -19.15 -11.39
C ALA A 330 -16.11 -17.94 -12.10
N ALA A 331 -16.75 -16.77 -12.01
CA ALA A 331 -16.23 -15.53 -12.58
C ALA A 331 -14.89 -15.12 -11.94
N ILE A 332 -14.76 -15.16 -10.61
CA ILE A 332 -13.50 -14.85 -9.91
C ILE A 332 -12.41 -15.84 -10.31
N ARG A 333 -12.71 -17.14 -10.34
CA ARG A 333 -11.76 -18.17 -10.77
C ARG A 333 -11.24 -17.90 -12.19
N ASP A 334 -12.14 -17.63 -13.13
CA ASP A 334 -11.80 -17.57 -14.55
C ASP A 334 -11.21 -16.21 -14.98
N LEU A 335 -11.66 -15.10 -14.36
CA LEU A 335 -11.20 -13.75 -14.67
C LEU A 335 -9.94 -13.35 -13.89
N VAL A 336 -9.74 -13.90 -12.68
CA VAL A 336 -8.69 -13.46 -11.76
C VAL A 336 -7.74 -14.59 -11.37
N LEU A 337 -8.23 -15.65 -10.72
CA LEU A 337 -7.35 -16.61 -10.06
C LEU A 337 -6.52 -17.42 -11.05
N LYS A 338 -7.17 -18.04 -12.05
CA LYS A 338 -6.51 -18.88 -13.05
C LYS A 338 -5.56 -18.08 -13.96
N PRO A 339 -5.93 -16.90 -14.51
CA PRO A 339 -5.00 -16.09 -15.30
C PRO A 339 -3.76 -15.60 -14.54
N LEU A 340 -3.87 -15.44 -13.22
CA LEU A 340 -2.77 -14.98 -12.37
C LEU A 340 -2.00 -16.11 -11.67
N GLY A 341 -2.43 -17.37 -11.85
CA GLY A 341 -1.78 -18.54 -11.25
C GLY A 341 -1.90 -18.58 -9.72
N LEU A 342 -3.05 -18.18 -9.16
CA LEU A 342 -3.30 -18.13 -7.72
C LEU A 342 -3.95 -19.44 -7.26
N GLU A 343 -3.13 -20.49 -7.11
CA GLU A 343 -3.61 -21.87 -6.93
C GLU A 343 -4.14 -22.16 -5.52
N GLN A 344 -3.68 -21.42 -4.51
CA GLN A 344 -4.08 -21.58 -3.10
C GLN A 344 -5.22 -20.63 -2.71
N THR A 345 -5.63 -19.76 -3.63
CA THR A 345 -6.68 -18.76 -3.40
C THR A 345 -8.04 -19.34 -3.77
N TYR A 346 -9.02 -19.15 -2.91
CA TYR A 346 -10.41 -19.51 -3.19
C TYR A 346 -11.32 -18.27 -3.09
N SER A 347 -12.50 -18.37 -3.70
CA SER A 347 -13.51 -17.33 -3.77
C SER A 347 -14.40 -17.29 -2.51
N GLY A 348 -15.73 -17.17 -2.62
CA GLY A 348 -16.60 -17.00 -1.46
C GLY A 348 -16.84 -18.28 -0.65
N ILE A 349 -16.62 -19.44 -1.25
CA ILE A 349 -16.92 -20.75 -0.68
C ILE A 349 -15.65 -21.38 -0.12
N VAL A 350 -15.66 -21.69 1.17
CA VAL A 350 -14.56 -22.40 1.83
C VAL A 350 -14.45 -23.81 1.22
N PRO A 351 -13.26 -24.25 0.78
CA PRO A 351 -13.07 -25.58 0.21
C PRO A 351 -13.44 -26.70 1.19
N GLU A 352 -14.01 -27.80 0.69
CA GLU A 352 -14.31 -28.99 1.51
C GLU A 352 -13.06 -29.57 2.18
N ASN A 353 -11.91 -29.48 1.50
CA ASN A 353 -10.62 -29.83 2.08
C ASN A 353 -9.96 -28.60 2.72
N SER A 354 -9.87 -28.62 4.05
CA SER A 354 -9.24 -27.57 4.86
C SER A 354 -7.81 -27.87 5.29
N GLU A 355 -7.17 -28.93 4.79
CA GLU A 355 -5.80 -29.36 5.18
C GLU A 355 -4.73 -28.27 4.99
N ASN A 356 -4.89 -27.41 3.98
CA ASN A 356 -3.97 -26.30 3.71
C ASN A 356 -4.35 -24.99 4.42
N MET A 357 -5.47 -24.96 5.15
CA MET A 357 -5.93 -23.76 5.87
C MET A 357 -5.39 -23.74 7.30
N PHE A 358 -5.00 -22.57 7.79
CA PHE A 358 -4.75 -22.41 9.22
C PHE A 358 -6.05 -22.12 9.96
N ILE A 359 -6.44 -23.04 10.84
CA ILE A 359 -7.66 -22.93 11.67
C ILE A 359 -7.25 -22.76 13.14
N PRO A 360 -7.50 -21.61 13.78
CA PRO A 360 -7.15 -21.41 15.18
C PRO A 360 -7.93 -22.35 16.11
N ALA A 361 -7.31 -22.74 17.21
CA ALA A 361 -7.97 -23.56 18.22
C ALA A 361 -9.23 -22.85 18.78
N GLY A 362 -10.36 -23.57 18.85
CA GLY A 362 -11.60 -23.03 19.42
C GLY A 362 -12.29 -21.97 18.57
N SER A 363 -12.06 -21.96 17.24
CA SER A 363 -12.80 -21.09 16.30
C SER A 363 -13.96 -21.87 15.69
N PRO A 364 -15.20 -21.80 16.22
CA PRO A 364 -16.34 -22.58 15.71
C PRO A 364 -16.94 -22.03 14.40
N ASP A 365 -16.53 -20.83 13.99
CA ASP A 365 -17.05 -20.09 12.85
C ASP A 365 -15.99 -19.81 11.77
N TRP A 366 -14.90 -20.58 11.79
CA TRP A 366 -13.80 -20.42 10.84
C TRP A 366 -14.28 -20.56 9.39
N ASP A 367 -15.25 -21.42 9.13
CA ASP A 367 -15.87 -21.72 7.85
C ASP A 367 -17.13 -20.88 7.55
N ALA A 368 -17.39 -19.82 8.33
CA ALA A 368 -18.61 -19.03 8.20
C ALA A 368 -18.88 -18.53 6.77
N ASP A 369 -20.08 -18.83 6.27
CA ASP A 369 -20.63 -18.28 5.04
C ASP A 369 -21.36 -16.96 5.33
N ILE A 370 -20.95 -15.89 4.65
CA ILE A 370 -21.53 -14.55 4.77
C ILE A 370 -22.49 -14.20 3.62
N GLY A 371 -22.82 -15.17 2.77
CA GLY A 371 -23.84 -15.11 1.73
C GLY A 371 -23.59 -14.00 0.72
N ILE A 372 -24.57 -13.10 0.55
CA ILE A 372 -24.50 -11.98 -0.41
C ILE A 372 -23.28 -11.08 -0.21
N PHE A 373 -22.67 -11.08 0.98
CA PHE A 373 -21.44 -10.32 1.28
C PHE A 373 -20.15 -11.06 0.94
N ALA A 374 -20.22 -12.26 0.37
CA ALA A 374 -19.03 -13.01 -0.06
C ALA A 374 -18.08 -12.20 -0.95
N PRO A 375 -18.54 -11.41 -1.95
CA PRO A 375 -17.69 -10.54 -2.75
C PRO A 375 -16.92 -9.48 -1.95
N ALA A 376 -17.42 -9.14 -0.76
CA ALA A 376 -16.82 -8.13 0.09
C ALA A 376 -15.87 -8.71 1.15
N GLY A 377 -15.90 -10.01 1.44
CA GLY A 377 -15.25 -10.52 2.65
C GLY A 377 -14.85 -11.99 2.72
N ALA A 378 -15.36 -12.88 1.87
CA ALA A 378 -15.33 -14.32 2.18
C ALA A 378 -14.10 -15.07 1.67
N MET A 379 -13.26 -14.45 0.84
CA MET A 379 -12.13 -15.11 0.17
C MET A 379 -11.06 -15.56 1.15
N GLY A 380 -10.28 -16.55 0.73
CA GLY A 380 -9.07 -16.98 1.42
C GLY A 380 -7.89 -17.13 0.46
N SER A 381 -6.69 -16.89 0.96
CA SER A 381 -5.45 -16.97 0.18
C SER A 381 -4.25 -17.22 1.09
N SER A 382 -3.09 -17.43 0.50
CA SER A 382 -1.80 -17.60 1.15
C SER A 382 -0.90 -16.38 0.94
N THR A 383 0.20 -16.25 1.68
CA THR A 383 1.14 -15.14 1.43
C THR A 383 1.80 -15.27 0.06
N ALA A 384 2.10 -16.49 -0.41
CA ALA A 384 2.66 -16.72 -1.74
C ALA A 384 1.73 -16.20 -2.85
N ASP A 385 0.45 -16.54 -2.78
CA ASP A 385 -0.55 -16.08 -3.75
C ASP A 385 -0.80 -14.57 -3.62
N MET A 386 -0.87 -14.02 -2.41
CA MET A 386 -1.04 -12.57 -2.21
C MET A 386 0.14 -11.77 -2.77
N LEU A 387 1.38 -12.22 -2.57
CA LEU A 387 2.57 -11.62 -3.17
C LEU A 387 2.54 -11.74 -4.70
N SER A 388 2.13 -12.89 -5.25
CA SER A 388 1.95 -13.08 -6.68
C SER A 388 0.87 -12.14 -7.25
N PHE A 389 -0.28 -12.04 -6.58
CA PHE A 389 -1.40 -11.18 -6.94
C PHE A 389 -0.96 -9.72 -7.06
N MET A 390 -0.36 -9.17 -6.00
CA MET A 390 0.12 -7.78 -5.97
C MET A 390 1.25 -7.55 -7.01
N THR A 391 2.17 -8.51 -7.16
CA THR A 391 3.23 -8.44 -8.17
C THR A 391 2.65 -8.37 -9.58
N ASN A 392 1.63 -9.18 -9.88
CA ASN A 392 0.97 -9.18 -11.17
C ASN A 392 0.20 -7.89 -11.46
N ILE A 393 -0.31 -7.21 -10.43
CA ILE A 393 -0.89 -5.86 -10.56
C ILE A 393 0.20 -4.87 -10.98
N LEU A 394 1.27 -4.73 -10.20
CA LEU A 394 2.33 -3.75 -10.48
C LEU A 394 3.12 -4.05 -11.77
N LYS A 395 3.22 -5.33 -12.17
CA LYS A 395 3.81 -5.73 -13.47
C LYS A 395 2.85 -5.58 -14.66
N ASN A 396 1.63 -5.07 -14.46
CA ASN A 396 0.61 -4.92 -15.50
C ASN A 396 0.24 -6.23 -16.21
N LYS A 397 0.23 -7.34 -15.44
CA LYS A 397 -0.27 -8.65 -15.89
C LYS A 397 -1.74 -8.84 -15.53
N ALA A 398 -2.18 -8.20 -14.44
CA ALA A 398 -3.57 -8.22 -13.98
C ALA A 398 -4.50 -7.32 -14.79
N LEU A 399 -3.98 -6.26 -15.42
CA LEU A 399 -4.69 -5.38 -16.36
C LEU A 399 -3.65 -4.80 -17.33
N SER A 400 -4.09 -4.25 -18.46
CA SER A 400 -3.21 -3.48 -19.33
C SER A 400 -2.54 -2.31 -18.58
N PRO A 401 -1.34 -1.85 -19.00
CA PRO A 401 -0.62 -0.80 -18.27
C PRO A 401 -1.43 0.48 -18.02
N SER A 402 -2.28 0.89 -18.95
CA SER A 402 -3.15 2.06 -18.76
C SER A 402 -4.26 1.81 -17.74
N ASN A 403 -4.86 0.61 -17.74
CA ASN A 403 -5.94 0.29 -16.82
C ASN A 403 -5.41 0.04 -15.40
N THR A 404 -4.22 -0.56 -15.26
CA THR A 404 -3.52 -0.63 -13.96
C THR A 404 -3.27 0.76 -13.39
N ARG A 405 -2.71 1.69 -14.19
CA ARG A 405 -2.47 3.07 -13.73
C ARG A 405 -3.74 3.78 -13.34
N ARG A 406 -4.84 3.62 -14.10
CA ARG A 406 -6.15 4.17 -13.74
C ARG A 406 -6.70 3.58 -12.45
N TRP A 407 -6.52 2.28 -12.24
CA TRP A 407 -7.00 1.59 -11.05
C TRP A 407 -6.22 2.03 -9.79
N LEU A 408 -4.91 2.24 -9.94
CA LEU A 408 -4.05 2.83 -8.93
C LEU A 408 -4.12 4.37 -8.99
N THR A 409 -5.33 4.91 -8.94
CA THR A 409 -5.58 6.33 -8.67
C THR A 409 -6.62 6.49 -7.58
N SER A 410 -6.58 7.63 -6.90
CA SER A 410 -7.63 8.03 -5.98
C SER A 410 -8.91 8.41 -6.72
N ASN A 411 -10.05 7.94 -6.22
CA ASN A 411 -11.37 8.34 -6.69
C ASN A 411 -11.91 9.54 -5.90
N THR A 412 -11.55 9.66 -4.61
CA THR A 412 -11.94 10.78 -3.75
C THR A 412 -10.95 10.98 -2.60
N PHE A 413 -10.81 12.23 -2.16
CA PHE A 413 -10.12 12.53 -0.91
C PHE A 413 -11.03 12.29 0.29
N THR A 414 -10.42 12.10 1.46
CA THR A 414 -11.12 12.13 2.74
C THR A 414 -10.97 13.51 3.39
N SER A 415 -11.53 13.69 4.59
CA SER A 415 -11.28 14.89 5.41
C SER A 415 -9.84 14.99 5.94
N THR A 416 -9.00 13.98 5.69
CA THR A 416 -7.59 13.92 6.12
C THR A 416 -6.66 14.10 4.92
N TRP A 417 -5.66 14.98 5.04
CA TRP A 417 -4.67 15.24 3.99
C TRP A 417 -3.93 13.99 3.50
N SER A 418 -3.61 13.10 4.44
CA SER A 418 -2.83 11.89 4.18
C SER A 418 -3.67 10.70 3.71
N ALA A 419 -4.99 10.83 3.53
CA ALA A 419 -5.83 9.68 3.21
C ALA A 419 -6.81 9.97 2.06
N SER A 420 -6.88 9.02 1.13
CA SER A 420 -7.82 9.05 0.02
C SER A 420 -8.35 7.64 -0.28
N VAL A 421 -9.44 7.56 -1.03
CA VAL A 421 -10.14 6.31 -1.32
C VAL A 421 -10.09 6.05 -2.82
N GLY A 422 -9.63 4.85 -3.19
CA GLY A 422 -9.68 4.32 -4.54
C GLY A 422 -10.74 3.22 -4.68
N SER A 423 -10.63 2.41 -5.74
CA SER A 423 -11.58 1.32 -6.02
C SER A 423 -10.99 -0.06 -5.73
N PRO A 424 -10.98 -0.64 -4.51
CA PRO A 424 -11.52 -0.15 -3.25
C PRO A 424 -10.39 0.25 -2.28
N TRP A 425 -9.33 0.88 -2.80
CA TRP A 425 -8.09 1.12 -2.07
C TRP A 425 -8.25 2.07 -0.88
N GLU A 426 -7.62 1.73 0.24
CA GLU A 426 -7.29 2.66 1.33
C GLU A 426 -5.90 3.23 0.99
N ILE A 427 -5.86 4.47 0.48
CA ILE A 427 -4.62 5.08 -0.01
C ILE A 427 -4.07 6.04 1.04
N TYR A 428 -2.88 5.74 1.56
CA TYR A 428 -2.17 6.62 2.49
C TYR A 428 -1.04 7.37 1.79
N ARG A 429 -1.03 8.69 1.93
CA ARG A 429 0.00 9.59 1.43
C ARG A 429 0.98 9.92 2.54
N VAL A 430 2.25 9.64 2.32
CA VAL A 430 3.33 9.83 3.31
C VAL A 430 4.47 10.62 2.70
N ASP A 431 5.01 11.61 3.43
CA ASP A 431 6.06 12.53 2.97
C ASP A 431 7.33 12.47 3.82
N ASN A 432 7.50 11.45 4.66
CA ASN A 432 8.65 11.31 5.58
C ASN A 432 9.30 9.92 5.55
N LEU A 433 9.11 9.15 4.47
CA LEU A 433 9.73 7.83 4.28
C LEU A 433 11.09 7.87 3.56
N THR A 434 11.42 9.01 2.96
CA THR A 434 12.65 9.20 2.18
C THR A 434 13.38 10.44 2.64
N SER A 435 14.70 10.50 2.45
CA SER A 435 15.51 11.62 2.95
C SER A 435 15.18 12.98 2.29
N ASP A 436 14.55 12.97 1.12
CA ASP A 436 14.04 14.18 0.46
C ASP A 436 12.60 14.53 0.84
N GLY A 437 11.94 13.73 1.66
CA GLY A 437 10.56 13.93 2.05
C GLY A 437 9.59 13.90 0.86
N ARG A 438 9.91 13.16 -0.20
CA ARG A 438 9.02 13.06 -1.36
C ARG A 438 7.75 12.30 -0.97
N ILE A 439 6.63 12.70 -1.57
CA ILE A 439 5.36 12.03 -1.41
C ILE A 439 5.46 10.61 -1.97
N ILE A 440 5.06 9.63 -1.15
CA ILE A 440 4.85 8.24 -1.52
C ILE A 440 3.42 7.86 -1.17
N ASP A 441 2.67 7.37 -2.15
CA ASP A 441 1.32 6.88 -1.97
C ASP A 441 1.35 5.34 -1.75
N LEU A 442 0.78 4.90 -0.62
CA LEU A 442 0.67 3.50 -0.22
C LEU A 442 -0.73 2.98 -0.56
N TYR A 443 -0.83 2.01 -1.46
CA TYR A 443 -2.09 1.37 -1.81
C TYR A 443 -2.34 0.20 -0.88
N THR A 444 -3.22 0.38 0.11
CA THR A 444 -3.43 -0.60 1.18
C THR A 444 -4.85 -1.14 1.20
N LYS A 445 -5.01 -2.29 1.86
CA LYS A 445 -6.31 -2.79 2.27
C LYS A 445 -6.18 -3.68 3.50
N GLY A 446 -6.96 -3.39 4.54
CA GLY A 446 -7.15 -4.28 5.68
C GLY A 446 -8.33 -5.26 5.51
N GLY A 447 -8.30 -6.37 6.24
CA GLY A 447 -9.41 -7.32 6.27
C GLY A 447 -9.53 -8.11 7.57
N THR A 448 -10.78 -8.28 8.02
CA THR A 448 -11.13 -9.06 9.22
C THR A 448 -12.31 -9.97 8.92
N LEU A 449 -12.25 -11.21 9.37
CA LEU A 449 -13.39 -12.14 9.37
C LEU A 449 -13.16 -13.25 10.40
N SER A 450 -14.09 -13.45 11.35
CA SER A 450 -14.11 -14.60 12.28
C SER A 450 -12.75 -14.99 12.89
N GLY A 451 -12.05 -14.02 13.49
CA GLY A 451 -10.74 -14.24 14.12
C GLY A 451 -9.53 -14.24 13.17
N TYR A 452 -9.76 -14.10 11.86
CA TYR A 452 -8.73 -13.86 10.85
C TYR A 452 -8.51 -12.36 10.67
N GLN A 453 -7.25 -11.97 10.52
CA GLN A 453 -6.78 -10.60 10.35
C GLN A 453 -5.80 -10.55 9.19
N SER A 454 -5.95 -9.56 8.33
CA SER A 454 -5.13 -9.43 7.13
C SER A 454 -4.83 -7.97 6.82
N GLY A 455 -3.65 -7.75 6.26
CA GLY A 455 -3.20 -6.46 5.75
C GLY A 455 -2.40 -6.66 4.47
N MET A 456 -2.54 -5.74 3.53
CA MET A 456 -1.71 -5.67 2.34
C MET A 456 -1.28 -4.23 2.05
N ALA A 457 -0.12 -4.07 1.41
CA ALA A 457 0.33 -2.81 0.84
C ALA A 457 1.05 -3.03 -0.49
N MET A 458 0.81 -2.12 -1.44
CA MET A 458 1.58 -1.99 -2.68
C MET A 458 2.11 -0.57 -2.81
N ILE A 459 3.37 -0.45 -3.20
CA ILE A 459 4.05 0.83 -3.37
C ILE A 459 4.62 0.88 -4.79
N PRO A 460 3.88 1.46 -5.76
CA PRO A 460 4.28 1.47 -7.16
C PRO A 460 5.66 2.09 -7.41
N ASP A 461 6.02 3.12 -6.65
CA ASP A 461 7.28 3.87 -6.80
C ASP A 461 8.52 3.00 -6.54
N THR A 462 8.43 2.07 -5.58
CA THR A 462 9.54 1.16 -5.21
C THR A 462 9.34 -0.26 -5.73
N GLY A 463 8.13 -0.60 -6.18
CA GLY A 463 7.77 -1.96 -6.53
C GLY A 463 7.64 -2.89 -5.32
N LEU A 464 7.50 -2.36 -4.09
CA LEU A 464 7.35 -3.16 -2.88
C LEU A 464 5.91 -3.65 -2.73
N VAL A 465 5.75 -4.93 -2.40
CA VAL A 465 4.47 -5.56 -2.07
C VAL A 465 4.57 -6.31 -0.72
N VAL A 466 3.55 -6.15 0.12
CA VAL A 466 3.52 -6.66 1.50
C VAL A 466 2.21 -7.38 1.76
N SER A 467 2.28 -8.59 2.32
CA SER A 467 1.13 -9.38 2.77
C SER A 467 1.31 -9.81 4.22
N VAL A 468 0.38 -9.46 5.08
CA VAL A 468 0.32 -9.87 6.49
C VAL A 468 -0.97 -10.64 6.72
N LEU A 469 -0.88 -11.91 7.09
CA LEU A 469 -2.01 -12.79 7.36
C LEU A 469 -1.87 -13.36 8.77
N GLY A 470 -2.95 -13.37 9.54
CA GLY A 470 -2.96 -13.98 10.86
C GLY A 470 -4.32 -14.48 11.24
N ALA A 471 -4.38 -15.46 12.15
CA ALA A 471 -5.64 -15.89 12.74
C ALA A 471 -5.48 -16.34 14.18
N GLY A 472 -6.53 -16.17 14.97
CA GLY A 472 -6.60 -16.57 16.37
C GLY A 472 -6.71 -15.37 17.33
N PRO A 473 -6.86 -15.62 18.64
CA PRO A 473 -7.27 -14.62 19.61
C PRO A 473 -6.20 -13.57 19.91
N GLU A 474 -4.95 -13.83 19.54
CA GLU A 474 -3.86 -12.90 19.81
C GLU A 474 -3.73 -11.88 18.68
N VAL A 475 -4.16 -12.14 17.44
CA VAL A 475 -4.07 -11.15 16.34
C VAL A 475 -5.30 -10.22 16.30
N SER A 476 -5.10 -8.97 15.89
CA SER A 476 -6.17 -7.97 15.71
C SER A 476 -6.04 -7.24 14.36
N SER A 477 -7.08 -6.52 13.95
CA SER A 477 -7.03 -5.69 12.73
C SER A 477 -5.96 -4.61 12.83
N VAL A 478 -5.86 -3.97 14.01
CA VAL A 478 -4.82 -2.99 14.33
C VAL A 478 -3.43 -3.62 14.22
N TRP A 479 -3.25 -4.85 14.70
CA TRP A 479 -1.98 -5.58 14.55
C TRP A 479 -1.61 -5.76 13.08
N ALA A 480 -2.53 -6.24 12.24
CA ALA A 480 -2.24 -6.49 10.82
C ALA A 480 -1.90 -5.19 10.08
N GLN A 481 -2.61 -4.10 10.37
CA GLN A 481 -2.35 -2.80 9.79
C GLN A 481 -1.01 -2.22 10.24
N LEU A 482 -0.70 -2.23 11.54
CA LEU A 482 0.57 -1.74 12.04
C LEU A 482 1.74 -2.56 11.54
N ALA A 483 1.64 -3.90 11.53
CA ALA A 483 2.67 -4.76 10.96
C ALA A 483 2.93 -4.41 9.47
N THR A 484 1.86 -4.20 8.69
CA THR A 484 1.98 -3.79 7.28
C THR A 484 2.71 -2.44 7.14
N LEU A 485 2.33 -1.43 7.94
CA LEU A 485 2.93 -0.10 7.87
C LEU A 485 4.38 -0.08 8.38
N ASN A 486 4.70 -0.79 9.46
CA ASN A 486 6.07 -0.88 9.97
C ASN A 486 7.02 -1.49 8.94
N ILE A 487 6.57 -2.52 8.21
CA ILE A 487 7.35 -3.13 7.12
C ILE A 487 7.69 -2.07 6.07
N VAL A 488 6.70 -1.27 5.68
CA VAL A 488 6.87 -0.20 4.70
C VAL A 488 7.82 0.89 5.22
N GLU A 489 7.60 1.36 6.45
CA GLU A 489 8.44 2.39 7.11
C GLU A 489 9.89 1.93 7.25
N ALA A 490 10.11 0.65 7.51
CA ALA A 490 11.43 0.07 7.68
C ALA A 490 12.16 -0.09 6.34
N LEU A 491 11.47 -0.57 5.29
CA LEU A 491 12.12 -0.98 4.04
C LEU A 491 12.27 0.15 3.01
N ILE A 492 11.33 1.09 2.93
CA ILE A 492 11.38 2.15 1.91
C ILE A 492 12.67 3.00 1.99
N PRO A 493 13.15 3.43 3.16
CA PRO A 493 14.41 4.18 3.25
C PRO A 493 15.60 3.42 2.65
N ALA A 494 15.73 2.12 2.98
CA ALA A 494 16.81 1.27 2.49
C ALA A 494 16.71 1.04 0.97
N MET A 495 15.49 0.82 0.46
CA MET A 495 15.24 0.70 -0.98
C MET A 495 15.55 1.99 -1.73
N ASP A 496 15.22 3.17 -1.18
CA ASP A 496 15.56 4.46 -1.79
C ASP A 496 17.07 4.67 -1.86
N MET A 497 17.81 4.31 -0.80
CA MET A 497 19.28 4.37 -0.80
C MET A 497 19.87 3.48 -1.90
N ALA A 498 19.44 2.23 -1.99
CA ALA A 498 19.88 1.32 -3.04
C ALA A 498 19.55 1.85 -4.45
N ALA A 499 18.34 2.38 -4.65
CA ALA A 499 17.92 2.97 -5.92
C ALA A 499 18.76 4.21 -6.29
N ARG A 500 19.16 5.05 -5.32
CA ARG A 500 20.04 6.20 -5.55
C ARG A 500 21.44 5.77 -5.97
N ASP A 501 22.00 4.74 -5.34
CA ASP A 501 23.32 4.21 -5.70
C ASP A 501 23.31 3.59 -7.11
N GLU A 502 22.27 2.83 -7.45
CA GLU A 502 22.07 2.32 -8.81
C GLU A 502 21.93 3.48 -9.81
N ALA A 503 21.06 4.46 -9.53
CA ALA A 503 20.85 5.62 -10.38
C ALA A 503 22.15 6.41 -10.60
N LYS A 504 22.99 6.55 -9.57
CA LYS A 504 24.30 7.19 -9.68
C LYS A 504 25.23 6.43 -10.62
N ALA A 505 25.33 5.12 -10.46
CA ALA A 505 26.14 4.29 -11.35
C ALA A 505 25.61 4.32 -12.80
N ARG A 506 24.29 4.29 -12.94
CA ARG A 506 23.60 4.17 -14.23
C ARG A 506 23.61 5.47 -15.04
N PHE A 507 23.37 6.62 -14.40
CA PHE A 507 23.11 7.88 -15.10
C PHE A 507 24.13 8.99 -14.84
N ALA A 508 24.77 9.05 -13.67
CA ALA A 508 25.64 10.18 -13.34
C ALA A 508 26.92 10.22 -14.19
N GLY A 509 27.34 11.41 -14.60
CA GLY A 509 28.53 11.62 -15.40
C GLY A 509 28.42 12.81 -16.33
N GLN A 510 29.52 13.08 -17.03
CA GLN A 510 29.57 14.10 -18.07
C GLN A 510 29.17 13.48 -19.41
N TYR A 511 28.35 14.18 -20.18
CA TYR A 511 27.93 13.81 -21.52
C TYR A 511 28.40 14.89 -22.48
N VAL A 512 29.04 14.51 -23.58
CA VAL A 512 29.68 15.45 -24.51
C VAL A 512 29.42 15.06 -25.96
N ASP A 513 29.11 16.05 -26.79
CA ASP A 513 29.27 16.01 -28.24
C ASP A 513 30.38 16.98 -28.65
N LYS A 514 31.56 16.42 -28.95
CA LYS A 514 32.74 17.19 -29.34
C LYS A 514 32.57 17.88 -30.69
N LYS A 515 31.67 17.41 -31.56
CA LYS A 515 31.49 18.00 -32.89
C LYS A 515 30.80 19.36 -32.81
N THR A 516 29.85 19.48 -31.88
CA THR A 516 29.06 20.69 -31.71
C THR A 516 29.56 21.56 -30.55
N GLY A 517 30.48 21.09 -29.71
CA GLY A 517 30.82 21.79 -28.46
C GLY A 517 29.70 21.71 -27.43
N SER A 518 28.83 20.71 -27.51
CA SER A 518 27.71 20.54 -26.58
C SER A 518 28.11 19.62 -25.42
N ALA A 519 27.64 19.92 -24.22
CA ALA A 519 27.87 19.09 -23.06
C ALA A 519 26.77 19.28 -22.02
N LEU A 520 26.63 18.30 -21.13
CA LEU A 520 25.90 18.44 -19.87
C LEU A 520 26.50 17.53 -18.80
N THR A 521 26.22 17.80 -17.54
CA THR A 521 26.61 16.97 -16.42
C THR A 521 25.36 16.49 -15.68
N LEU A 522 25.28 15.19 -15.44
CA LEU A 522 24.28 14.58 -14.58
C LEU A 522 24.90 14.15 -13.26
N SER A 523 24.23 14.48 -12.17
CA SER A 523 24.60 14.07 -10.81
C SER A 523 23.36 13.70 -10.00
N LEU A 524 23.58 13.18 -8.81
CA LEU A 524 22.55 13.07 -7.78
C LEU A 524 22.94 13.94 -6.59
N ASP A 525 21.93 14.53 -5.97
CA ASP A 525 22.01 15.16 -4.66
C ASP A 525 21.01 14.46 -3.73
N LYS A 526 20.64 15.14 -2.64
CA LYS A 526 19.67 14.60 -1.69
C LYS A 526 18.24 14.63 -2.18
N GLY A 527 17.92 15.44 -3.18
CA GLY A 527 16.56 15.58 -3.72
C GLY A 527 16.18 14.45 -4.68
N PRO A 528 14.94 14.46 -5.21
CA PRO A 528 14.48 13.45 -6.14
C PRO A 528 14.96 13.74 -7.56
N GLY A 529 15.00 12.71 -8.42
CA GLY A 529 15.40 12.85 -9.83
C GLY A 529 16.90 13.11 -10.03
N LEU A 530 17.31 13.28 -11.29
CA LEU A 530 18.70 13.56 -11.65
C LEU A 530 18.94 15.05 -11.76
N VAL A 531 20.02 15.56 -11.18
CA VAL A 531 20.43 16.96 -11.33
C VAL A 531 21.18 17.13 -12.64
N LEU A 532 20.65 17.98 -13.52
CA LEU A 532 21.30 18.41 -14.76
C LEU A 532 21.92 19.79 -14.53
N SER A 533 23.23 19.87 -14.77
CA SER A 533 24.04 21.09 -14.63
C SER A 533 25.01 21.25 -15.82
N ASN A 534 25.67 22.41 -15.92
CA ASN A 534 26.67 22.72 -16.95
C ASN A 534 26.18 22.39 -18.37
N TRP A 535 24.98 22.82 -18.71
CA TRP A 535 24.34 22.47 -19.99
C TRP A 535 24.71 23.47 -21.07
N THR A 536 25.57 23.03 -21.98
CA THR A 536 25.98 23.76 -23.17
C THR A 536 25.41 23.09 -24.42
N ALA A 537 24.77 23.87 -25.29
CA ALA A 537 24.27 23.41 -26.57
C ALA A 537 24.86 24.27 -27.69
N ARG A 538 25.77 23.71 -28.51
CA ARG A 538 26.48 24.46 -29.56
C ARG A 538 27.22 25.70 -29.02
N ASP A 539 28.08 25.48 -28.03
CA ASP A 539 28.83 26.52 -27.30
C ASP A 539 27.96 27.59 -26.59
N PHE A 540 26.63 27.40 -26.56
CA PHE A 540 25.70 28.28 -25.86
C PHE A 540 25.33 27.71 -24.49
N ASP A 541 25.55 28.48 -23.43
CA ASP A 541 25.18 28.08 -22.06
C ASP A 541 23.67 28.23 -21.84
N VAL A 542 22.97 27.11 -21.69
CA VAL A 542 21.51 27.07 -21.72
C VAL A 542 20.90 27.55 -20.41
N LEU A 543 21.45 27.12 -19.25
CA LEU A 543 20.81 27.35 -17.95
C LEU A 543 20.73 28.83 -17.57
N PRO A 544 21.82 29.63 -17.64
CA PRO A 544 21.78 31.08 -17.37
C PRO A 544 20.91 31.85 -18.37
N ASN A 545 20.56 31.25 -19.52
CA ASN A 545 19.78 31.86 -20.59
C ASN A 545 18.35 31.29 -20.70
N LEU A 546 17.88 30.50 -19.72
CA LEU A 546 16.56 29.84 -19.80
C LEU A 546 15.38 30.81 -19.98
N ASN A 547 15.45 31.99 -19.37
CA ASN A 547 14.49 33.09 -19.55
C ASN A 547 14.29 33.48 -21.01
N ARG A 548 15.33 33.39 -21.85
CA ARG A 548 15.27 33.80 -23.27
C ARG A 548 14.42 32.89 -24.13
N PHE A 549 14.15 31.67 -23.67
CA PHE A 549 13.28 30.73 -24.36
C PHE A 549 11.79 30.96 -24.05
N GLN A 550 11.47 31.86 -23.12
CA GLN A 550 10.09 32.24 -22.85
C GLN A 550 9.55 33.19 -23.93
N PRO A 551 8.29 33.03 -24.36
CA PRO A 551 7.66 33.94 -25.31
C PRO A 551 7.78 35.41 -24.86
N GLY A 552 8.25 36.27 -25.75
CA GLY A 552 8.43 37.71 -25.47
C GLY A 552 9.71 38.09 -24.72
N ARG A 553 10.56 37.12 -24.31
CA ARG A 553 11.81 37.38 -23.57
C ARG A 553 13.10 37.04 -24.34
N TYR A 554 13.03 36.84 -25.65
CA TYR A 554 14.18 36.44 -26.47
C TYR A 554 15.38 37.42 -26.46
N ASN A 555 15.10 38.70 -26.20
CA ASN A 555 16.11 39.76 -26.05
C ASN A 555 16.56 39.97 -24.60
N ASP A 556 16.08 39.18 -23.64
CA ASP A 556 16.49 39.28 -22.25
C ASP A 556 17.99 38.97 -22.12
N THR A 557 18.73 39.84 -21.44
CA THR A 557 20.17 39.71 -21.19
C THR A 557 20.48 39.40 -19.73
N ALA A 558 19.46 39.34 -18.87
CA ALA A 558 19.63 38.97 -17.47
C ALA A 558 19.96 37.47 -17.36
N ASP A 559 20.88 37.12 -16.46
CA ASP A 559 21.10 35.73 -16.03
C ASP A 559 19.82 35.23 -15.36
N SER A 560 19.31 34.08 -15.79
CA SER A 560 18.13 33.43 -15.20
C SER A 560 18.33 33.09 -13.71
N GLY A 561 19.58 33.03 -13.25
CA GLY A 561 19.96 32.57 -11.91
C GLY A 561 19.96 31.05 -11.76
N ILE A 562 19.42 30.31 -12.74
CA ILE A 562 19.24 28.86 -12.67
C ILE A 562 20.58 28.16 -12.88
N LYS A 563 21.04 27.42 -11.89
CA LYS A 563 22.31 26.66 -11.95
C LYS A 563 22.13 25.17 -12.26
N SER A 564 20.93 24.64 -12.05
CA SER A 564 20.58 23.27 -12.39
C SER A 564 19.08 23.08 -12.56
N VAL A 565 18.69 22.03 -13.28
CA VAL A 565 17.30 21.55 -13.38
C VAL A 565 17.25 20.06 -13.07
N ARG A 566 16.06 19.53 -12.76
CA ARG A 566 15.90 18.11 -12.43
C ARG A 566 15.28 17.33 -13.58
N LEU A 567 15.83 16.16 -13.90
CA LEU A 567 15.26 15.21 -14.85
C LEU A 567 14.50 14.11 -14.10
N TYR A 568 13.30 13.79 -14.61
CA TYR A 568 12.45 12.70 -14.12
C TYR A 568 12.09 11.73 -15.25
N PRO A 569 12.00 10.42 -14.96
CA PRO A 569 11.57 9.43 -15.95
C PRO A 569 10.07 9.63 -16.26
N THR A 570 9.69 9.40 -17.52
CA THR A 570 8.28 9.47 -17.94
C THR A 570 7.54 8.13 -17.86
N GLY A 571 8.27 7.03 -17.62
CA GLY A 571 7.77 5.66 -17.79
C GLY A 571 7.61 5.24 -19.26
N ILE A 572 7.95 6.10 -20.23
CA ILE A 572 7.97 5.75 -21.66
C ILE A 572 9.37 5.24 -22.01
N GLU A 573 9.52 3.92 -22.08
CA GLU A 573 10.81 3.30 -22.36
C GLU A 573 10.70 2.00 -23.18
N ASN A 574 11.84 1.58 -23.71
CA ASN A 574 12.06 0.24 -24.23
C ASN A 574 13.44 -0.26 -23.77
N LYS A 575 13.83 -1.48 -24.15
CA LYS A 575 15.09 -2.10 -23.72
C LYS A 575 16.37 -1.29 -23.99
N SER A 576 16.32 -0.33 -24.90
CA SER A 576 17.48 0.45 -25.34
C SER A 576 17.39 1.94 -25.06
N ARG A 577 16.21 2.48 -24.73
CA ARG A 577 16.03 3.92 -24.51
C ARG A 577 14.86 4.25 -23.59
N ALA A 578 14.96 5.37 -22.88
CA ALA A 578 13.87 5.91 -22.06
C ALA A 578 13.72 7.42 -22.26
N ALA A 579 12.48 7.89 -22.26
CA ALA A 579 12.16 9.32 -22.29
C ALA A 579 12.06 9.89 -20.88
N TRP A 580 12.65 11.06 -20.70
CA TRP A 580 12.73 11.82 -19.46
C TRP A 580 12.28 13.27 -19.71
N ARG A 581 11.90 13.95 -18.63
CA ARG A 581 11.48 15.36 -18.64
C ARG A 581 12.30 16.19 -17.67
N ALA A 582 12.82 17.32 -18.14
CA ALA A 582 13.38 18.36 -17.28
C ALA A 582 12.26 19.20 -16.66
N VAL A 583 12.33 19.43 -15.36
CA VAL A 583 11.44 20.37 -14.68
C VAL A 583 12.16 21.70 -14.56
N PHE A 584 11.65 22.72 -15.25
CA PHE A 584 12.15 24.07 -15.19
C PHE A 584 11.45 24.84 -14.06
N PRO A 585 12.18 25.56 -13.20
CA PRO A 585 11.56 26.42 -12.20
C PRO A 585 10.78 27.55 -12.89
N THR A 586 9.55 27.77 -12.44
CA THR A 586 8.69 28.86 -12.93
C THR A 586 8.88 30.17 -12.19
N LEU A 587 9.31 30.07 -10.93
CA LEU A 587 9.49 31.17 -10.01
C LEU A 587 10.91 31.08 -9.44
N SER A 588 11.48 32.23 -9.08
CA SER A 588 12.63 32.24 -8.18
C SER A 588 12.24 31.77 -6.78
N ASP A 589 13.20 31.28 -6.00
CA ASP A 589 12.95 30.82 -4.62
C ASP A 589 12.30 31.94 -3.77
N THR A 590 12.73 33.19 -3.93
CA THR A 590 12.17 34.35 -3.23
C THR A 590 10.72 34.63 -3.63
N GLU A 591 10.38 34.52 -4.92
CA GLU A 591 9.00 34.68 -5.37
C GLU A 591 8.12 33.55 -4.86
N ALA A 592 8.63 32.32 -4.87
CA ALA A 592 7.93 31.16 -4.36
C ALA A 592 7.63 31.32 -2.86
N GLU A 593 8.64 31.62 -2.04
CA GLU A 593 8.49 31.85 -0.59
C GLU A 593 7.50 32.97 -0.29
N MET A 594 7.54 34.07 -1.05
CA MET A 594 6.59 35.16 -0.89
C MET A 594 5.16 34.70 -1.17
N ILE A 595 4.91 33.98 -2.27
CA ILE A 595 3.57 33.51 -2.64
C ILE A 595 3.06 32.48 -1.63
N GLU A 596 3.88 31.53 -1.21
CA GLU A 596 3.54 30.56 -0.16
C GLU A 596 3.15 31.28 1.14
N GLY A 597 3.90 32.33 1.54
CA GLY A 597 3.60 33.14 2.72
C GLY A 597 2.29 33.96 2.64
N LEU A 598 1.73 34.14 1.45
CA LEU A 598 0.48 34.87 1.22
C LEU A 598 -0.77 33.98 1.27
N THR A 599 -0.62 32.66 1.39
CA THR A 599 -1.74 31.72 1.40
C THR A 599 -1.62 30.65 2.49
N LYS A 600 -2.72 29.94 2.74
CA LYS A 600 -2.73 28.73 3.58
C LYS A 600 -2.72 27.44 2.75
N VAL A 601 -2.75 27.56 1.42
CA VAL A 601 -2.66 26.42 0.50
C VAL A 601 -1.21 25.95 0.49
N LYS A 602 -0.95 24.75 1.03
CA LYS A 602 0.38 24.14 1.03
C LYS A 602 0.82 23.88 -0.43
N ASP A 603 2.07 24.22 -0.74
CA ASP A 603 2.72 23.98 -2.03
C ASP A 603 1.98 24.64 -3.22
N VAL A 604 1.36 25.81 -3.01
CA VAL A 604 0.57 26.51 -4.04
C VAL A 604 1.39 26.87 -5.27
N THR A 605 2.70 27.04 -5.09
CA THR A 605 3.65 27.39 -6.16
C THR A 605 4.08 26.19 -6.98
N CYS A 606 3.76 24.96 -6.54
CA CYS A 606 4.08 23.72 -7.23
C CYS A 606 3.14 23.48 -8.43
N ILE A 607 3.37 24.23 -9.51
CA ILE A 607 2.60 24.15 -10.77
C ILE A 607 3.33 23.39 -11.88
N THR A 608 4.30 22.55 -11.52
CA THR A 608 5.20 21.85 -12.47
C THR A 608 4.45 21.09 -13.55
N TRP A 609 3.34 20.44 -13.20
CA TRP A 609 2.51 19.67 -14.13
C TRP A 609 1.87 20.53 -15.24
N HIS A 610 1.64 21.82 -15.00
CA HIS A 610 1.15 22.75 -16.03
C HIS A 610 2.21 23.15 -17.05
N MET A 611 3.49 22.99 -16.68
CA MET A 611 4.65 23.54 -17.39
C MET A 611 5.39 22.51 -18.25
N LEU A 612 5.21 21.23 -17.95
CA LEU A 612 5.72 20.16 -18.79
C LEU A 612 5.17 20.31 -20.22
N ASP A 613 6.05 20.14 -21.19
CA ASP A 613 5.77 20.28 -22.62
C ASP A 613 5.30 21.67 -23.11
N ARG A 614 5.50 22.74 -22.33
CA ARG A 614 5.06 24.10 -22.72
C ARG A 614 6.03 24.83 -23.65
N PHE A 615 7.33 24.67 -23.43
CA PHE A 615 8.35 25.36 -24.22
C PHE A 615 8.80 24.44 -25.36
N ILE A 616 8.25 24.67 -26.55
CA ILE A 616 8.48 23.85 -27.74
C ILE A 616 9.26 24.62 -28.82
N TYR A 617 10.12 23.90 -29.54
CA TYR A 617 10.81 24.38 -30.74
C TYR A 617 10.68 23.33 -31.83
N ASN A 618 10.19 23.73 -33.01
CA ASN A 618 9.92 22.84 -34.14
C ASN A 618 9.03 21.63 -33.77
N GLY A 619 8.00 21.84 -32.95
CA GLY A 619 7.09 20.78 -32.48
C GLY A 619 7.69 19.79 -31.48
N LEU A 620 8.91 20.04 -30.99
CA LEU A 620 9.58 19.21 -29.99
C LEU A 620 9.81 20.01 -28.71
N SER A 621 9.65 19.34 -27.58
CA SER A 621 9.80 19.99 -26.29
C SER A 621 11.24 20.19 -25.84
N MET A 622 11.49 21.35 -25.24
CA MET A 622 12.78 21.69 -24.65
C MET A 622 13.09 20.88 -23.39
N ASP A 623 12.07 20.40 -22.67
CA ASP A 623 12.24 19.56 -21.50
C ASP A 623 12.43 18.08 -21.86
N HIS A 624 12.34 17.67 -23.12
CA HIS A 624 12.40 16.26 -23.52
C HIS A 624 13.83 15.78 -23.75
N PHE A 625 14.26 14.85 -22.88
CA PHE A 625 15.50 14.12 -23.00
C PHE A 625 15.26 12.62 -23.24
N GLU A 626 16.07 11.99 -24.09
CA GLU A 626 16.05 10.54 -24.31
C GLU A 626 17.40 9.95 -23.91
N PHE A 627 17.41 9.05 -22.94
CA PHE A 627 18.60 8.25 -22.63
C PHE A 627 18.68 7.06 -23.56
N GLN A 628 19.89 6.74 -24.03
CA GLN A 628 20.20 5.46 -24.66
C GLN A 628 21.02 4.60 -23.70
N TYR A 629 20.69 3.31 -23.62
CA TYR A 629 21.30 2.35 -22.72
C TYR A 629 22.27 1.40 -23.43
N GLY A 630 23.38 1.12 -22.78
CA GLY A 630 24.32 0.06 -23.13
C GLY A 630 23.79 -1.32 -22.74
N LYS A 631 24.54 -2.37 -23.07
CA LYS A 631 24.19 -3.76 -22.70
C LYS A 631 24.18 -3.99 -21.19
N ASP A 632 24.95 -3.20 -20.45
CA ASP A 632 25.03 -3.23 -18.99
C ASP A 632 23.96 -2.35 -18.31
N GLY A 633 22.99 -1.84 -19.07
CA GLY A 633 21.91 -0.99 -18.57
C GLY A 633 22.33 0.46 -18.29
N LYS A 634 23.63 0.79 -18.35
CA LYS A 634 24.12 2.16 -18.12
C LYS A 634 23.75 3.08 -19.26
N ALA A 635 23.47 4.34 -18.94
CA ALA A 635 23.32 5.37 -19.96
C ALA A 635 24.64 5.54 -20.71
N VAL A 636 24.59 5.42 -22.04
CA VAL A 636 25.73 5.60 -22.96
C VAL A 636 25.62 6.93 -23.72
N SER A 637 24.41 7.44 -23.93
CA SER A 637 24.17 8.76 -24.47
C SER A 637 22.86 9.35 -23.94
N ILE A 638 22.73 10.66 -24.09
CA ILE A 638 21.53 11.44 -23.82
C ILE A 638 21.26 12.36 -25.01
N LYS A 639 20.05 12.32 -25.55
CA LYS A 639 19.58 13.20 -26.62
C LYS A 639 18.63 14.25 -26.06
N SER A 640 18.94 15.53 -26.30
CA SER A 640 17.99 16.63 -26.11
C SER A 640 17.18 16.80 -27.40
N LYS A 641 15.85 16.67 -27.34
CA LYS A 641 15.01 16.55 -28.53
C LYS A 641 14.82 17.86 -29.27
N ALA A 642 14.37 18.92 -28.59
CA ALA A 642 14.21 20.23 -29.21
C ALA A 642 15.52 20.81 -29.75
N PHE A 643 16.63 20.55 -29.04
CA PHE A 643 17.95 21.02 -29.46
C PHE A 643 18.56 20.15 -30.57
N ASP A 644 18.01 18.96 -30.82
CA ASP A 644 18.54 17.95 -31.74
C ASP A 644 20.05 17.71 -31.57
N ILE A 645 20.45 17.43 -30.33
CA ILE A 645 21.84 17.14 -29.93
C ILE A 645 21.86 15.83 -29.16
N GLU A 646 22.75 14.92 -29.54
CA GLU A 646 23.03 13.69 -28.82
C GLU A 646 24.44 13.72 -28.23
N MET A 647 24.53 13.67 -26.90
CA MET A 647 25.79 13.73 -26.16
C MET A 647 26.13 12.34 -25.62
N LYS A 648 27.37 11.89 -25.84
CA LYS A 648 27.85 10.58 -25.36
C LYS A 648 28.45 10.70 -23.97
N ARG A 649 28.21 9.71 -23.12
CA ARG A 649 28.81 9.65 -21.78
C ARG A 649 30.33 9.56 -21.89
N VAL A 650 31.04 10.36 -21.10
CA VAL A 650 32.49 10.30 -21.00
C VAL A 650 32.87 9.16 -20.07
N GLU A 651 33.57 8.16 -20.59
CA GLU A 651 34.16 7.12 -19.76
C GLU A 651 35.33 7.70 -18.97
N LYS A 652 35.35 7.49 -17.65
CA LYS A 652 36.57 7.72 -16.86
C LYS A 652 37.58 6.68 -17.34
N LYS A 653 38.72 7.12 -17.89
CA LYS A 653 39.88 6.24 -18.06
C LYS A 653 40.23 5.68 -16.69
N ALA A 654 40.17 4.35 -16.57
CA ALA A 654 40.53 3.61 -15.36
C ALA A 654 41.98 3.87 -14.95
#